data_AF-A0A938ZZL6-F1
#
_entry.id   AF-A0A938ZZL6-F1
#
_cell.length_a   1.000
_cell.length_b   1.000
_cell.length_c   1.000
_cell.angle_alpha   90.00
_cell.angle_beta   90.00
_cell.angle_gamma   90.00
#
_symmetry.space_group_name_H-M   'P 1'
#
loop_
_entity.id
_entity.type
_entity.pdbx_description
1 polymer ?
#
loop_
_entity_poly.entity_id
_entity_poly.type
_entity_poly.pdbx_seq_one_letter_code
_entity_poly.pdbx_strand_id
1 'polypeptide(L)'
;MTKENFKQAIVEAHQRLENLSQLASLAADKSIEQDYPIELLQQAITEISISLEELQQQNEELIATRYLVEEERQRYYDLFNFAPDGYLVTDGTGIIQEANYAAAKLLNMRQSYLIGKPMAVFVHQTERQKFRQIMLQLQQQGQIRREELQIFHNQGSIDFPAELTAIAVEDSQGKTGNLRWLFRDISDRHQQEQKIREQAALLDITTDAIIVEDLHNQILFWNQGAEKMYGWQVQEAQGKDAWELLSKKTSPQLSAAQKAVIERGTWQGELHKFTKDSGERIIASRWTLMLDVVGLPKSILIVDTDITEKKQLETQLLRSQRLESLGILASGIAHDLNNLLTPILGIAQLLPLKYPHLDDVSLQMLKILETNAKRGGDLVGQILLFTRGSEREHTIVLVSQLLEDIKQIAQQTFPKFIDINTDIAPNIGMVVGDSTELHQVLMNLAVNACDAMPNGGKFSISATKVFIDENYARMHIGATVNSYVKITVADTGVGINSEIIDLIFDPFFTTKDVGKGTGLGLSILMGIINSHGGFVEVASQVGSGTKFQVYLPSKEGSTSQVIDEVKLPIGQGELILVVDDEVAIAQITKVTLETYNYKVLTAQNGIEALALYTQHKDKIRLVLIDMMMPLMGGQTAISTLQIINPQVPIVAMSGLATAEALVQSTGIGIQGFLAKPFTSDQLLNFVQKIFR
;
A
#
# COMPACT_ATOMS: atom_id res chain seq x y z
N MET A 1 -27.71 -71.87 52.71
CA MET A 1 -27.55 -72.60 53.99
C MET A 1 -26.14 -72.36 54.52
N THR A 2 -26.00 -71.96 55.79
CA THR A 2 -24.70 -71.67 56.42
C THR A 2 -23.89 -72.96 56.61
N LYS A 3 -22.56 -72.82 56.64
CA LYS A 3 -21.60 -73.94 56.85
C LYS A 3 -21.89 -74.73 58.14
N GLU A 4 -22.56 -74.10 59.11
CA GLU A 4 -23.04 -74.72 60.35
C GLU A 4 -24.20 -75.70 60.13
N ASN A 5 -25.20 -75.35 59.32
CA ASN A 5 -26.33 -76.24 59.04
C ASN A 5 -25.87 -77.53 58.34
N PHE A 6 -24.84 -77.44 57.49
CA PHE A 6 -24.27 -78.61 56.81
C PHE A 6 -23.50 -79.53 57.76
N LYS A 7 -22.71 -78.96 58.69
CA LYS A 7 -22.04 -79.75 59.73
C LYS A 7 -23.06 -80.45 60.64
N GLN A 8 -24.15 -79.76 60.98
CA GLN A 8 -25.18 -80.31 61.85
C GLN A 8 -25.95 -81.45 61.18
N ALA A 9 -26.29 -81.31 59.89
CA ALA A 9 -26.90 -82.40 59.12
C ALA A 9 -25.99 -83.64 58.99
N ILE A 10 -24.67 -83.46 58.81
CA ILE A 10 -23.71 -84.58 58.76
C ILE A 10 -23.60 -85.29 60.11
N VAL A 11 -23.61 -84.54 61.21
CA VAL A 11 -23.57 -85.09 62.57
C VAL A 11 -24.85 -85.86 62.87
N GLU A 12 -26.02 -85.32 62.52
CA GLU A 12 -27.31 -86.01 62.70
C GLU A 12 -27.41 -87.27 61.84
N ALA A 13 -26.89 -87.25 60.60
CA ALA A 13 -26.83 -88.42 59.74
C ALA A 13 -25.89 -89.52 60.29
N HIS A 14 -24.71 -89.15 60.80
CA HIS A 14 -23.81 -90.09 61.47
C HIS A 14 -24.42 -90.70 62.73
N GLN A 15 -25.05 -89.88 63.57
CA GLN A 15 -25.70 -90.34 64.80
C GLN A 15 -26.85 -91.33 64.51
N ARG A 16 -27.60 -91.10 63.43
CA ARG A 16 -28.68 -92.01 62.98
C ARG A 16 -28.13 -93.31 62.39
N LEU A 17 -27.02 -93.25 61.64
CA LEU A 17 -26.31 -94.43 61.13
C LEU A 17 -25.74 -95.29 62.27
N GLU A 18 -25.19 -94.68 63.32
CA GLU A 18 -24.73 -95.41 64.52
C GLU A 18 -25.91 -96.07 65.26
N ASN A 19 -27.04 -95.37 65.41
CA ASN A 19 -28.24 -95.95 66.03
C ASN A 19 -28.80 -97.13 65.21
N LEU A 20 -28.83 -97.03 63.88
CA LEU A 20 -29.25 -98.12 62.99
C LEU A 20 -28.27 -99.30 63.01
N SER A 21 -26.96 -99.03 63.09
CA SER A 21 -25.92 -100.06 63.26
C SER A 21 -26.07 -100.81 64.59
N GLN A 22 -26.35 -100.09 65.69
CA GLN A 22 -26.63 -100.70 66.98
C GLN A 22 -27.91 -101.53 66.98
N LEU A 23 -28.99 -101.04 66.37
CA LEU A 23 -30.25 -101.78 66.21
C LEU A 23 -30.09 -103.03 65.34
N ALA A 24 -29.30 -102.97 64.26
CA ALA A 24 -28.96 -104.12 63.44
C ALA A 24 -28.12 -105.16 64.21
N SER A 25 -27.21 -104.72 65.09
CA SER A 25 -26.43 -105.63 65.95
C SER A 25 -27.29 -106.32 67.02
N LEU A 26 -28.31 -105.64 67.54
CA LEU A 26 -29.29 -106.20 68.50
C LEU A 26 -30.25 -107.21 67.84
N ALA A 27 -30.51 -107.07 66.54
CA ALA A 27 -31.32 -108.01 65.77
C ALA A 27 -30.57 -109.32 65.44
N ALA A 28 -29.23 -109.31 65.41
CA ALA A 28 -28.42 -110.50 65.12
C ALA A 28 -28.35 -111.51 66.29
N ASP A 29 -28.65 -111.08 67.52
CA ASP A 29 -28.47 -111.90 68.74
C ASP A 29 -29.79 -112.54 69.25
N LYS A 30 -30.91 -112.32 68.56
CA LYS A 30 -32.20 -112.96 68.87
C LYS A 30 -32.84 -113.54 67.62
N SER A 31 -32.88 -114.87 67.56
CA SER A 31 -33.73 -115.64 66.66
C SER A 31 -35.20 -115.38 66.96
N ILE A 32 -35.79 -114.37 66.31
CA ILE A 32 -37.23 -114.12 66.30
C ILE A 32 -37.67 -113.98 64.85
N GLU A 33 -38.52 -114.92 64.41
CA GLU A 33 -39.33 -114.84 63.19
C GLU A 33 -40.27 -113.64 63.28
N GLN A 34 -40.04 -112.58 62.49
CA GLN A 34 -41.02 -111.56 62.11
C GLN A 34 -40.43 -110.65 61.00
N ASP A 35 -41.22 -110.29 59.98
CA ASP A 35 -40.88 -109.44 58.81
C ASP A 35 -40.43 -107.99 59.14
N TYR A 36 -40.29 -107.63 60.42
CA TYR A 36 -40.00 -106.28 60.91
C TYR A 36 -38.59 -105.70 60.56
N PRO A 37 -37.51 -106.50 60.43
CA PRO A 37 -36.17 -105.99 60.10
C PRO A 37 -36.02 -105.50 58.64
N ILE A 38 -36.82 -106.05 57.70
CA ILE A 38 -36.72 -105.74 56.27
C ILE A 38 -37.40 -104.41 55.94
N GLU A 39 -38.56 -104.14 56.57
CA GLU A 39 -39.33 -102.90 56.38
C GLU A 39 -38.55 -101.65 56.86
N LEU A 40 -37.87 -101.75 58.01
CA LEU A 40 -37.00 -100.69 58.55
C LEU A 40 -35.79 -100.41 57.65
N LEU A 41 -35.18 -101.47 57.07
CA LEU A 41 -34.09 -101.34 56.12
C LEU A 41 -34.55 -100.70 54.80
N GLN A 42 -35.74 -101.05 54.31
CA GLN A 42 -36.33 -100.44 53.12
C GLN A 42 -36.68 -98.96 53.33
N GLN A 43 -37.19 -98.59 54.51
CA GLN A 43 -37.39 -97.18 54.87
C GLN A 43 -36.08 -96.40 54.91
N ALA A 44 -35.04 -96.93 55.56
CA ALA A 44 -33.72 -96.28 55.61
C ALA A 44 -33.08 -96.12 54.21
N ILE A 45 -33.21 -97.12 53.33
CA ILE A 45 -32.73 -97.04 51.94
C ILE A 45 -33.50 -95.97 51.16
N THR A 46 -34.81 -95.86 51.37
CA THR A 46 -35.65 -94.85 50.71
C THR A 46 -35.27 -93.44 51.16
N GLU A 47 -35.09 -93.22 52.47
CA GLU A 47 -34.67 -91.92 53.02
C GLU A 47 -33.26 -91.50 52.56
N ILE A 48 -32.31 -92.44 52.51
CA ILE A 48 -30.96 -92.18 52.00
C ILE A 48 -31.01 -91.84 50.50
N SER A 49 -31.85 -92.53 49.72
CA SER A 49 -32.01 -92.27 48.30
C SER A 49 -32.56 -90.86 48.03
N ILE A 50 -33.57 -90.44 48.79
CA ILE A 50 -34.14 -89.08 48.72
C ILE A 50 -33.07 -88.03 49.09
N SER A 51 -32.32 -88.26 50.18
CA SER A 51 -31.26 -87.32 50.61
C SER A 51 -30.12 -87.22 49.60
N LEU A 52 -29.78 -88.32 48.91
CA LEU A 52 -28.79 -88.35 47.84
C LEU A 52 -29.26 -87.55 46.61
N GLU A 53 -30.53 -87.68 46.24
CA GLU A 53 -31.14 -86.97 45.11
C GLU A 53 -31.23 -85.45 45.40
N GLU A 54 -31.60 -85.05 46.62
CA GLU A 54 -31.57 -83.63 47.05
C GLU A 54 -30.15 -83.05 47.03
N LEU A 55 -29.14 -83.80 47.49
CA LEU A 55 -27.73 -83.37 47.44
C LEU A 55 -27.21 -83.25 46.01
N GLN A 56 -27.61 -84.17 45.12
CA GLN A 56 -27.26 -84.09 43.70
C GLN A 56 -27.86 -82.82 43.06
N GLN A 57 -29.13 -82.55 43.32
CA GLN A 57 -29.81 -81.35 42.82
C GLN A 57 -29.16 -80.05 43.31
N GLN A 58 -28.80 -79.96 44.59
CA GLN A 58 -28.09 -78.79 45.13
C GLN A 58 -26.70 -78.61 44.55
N ASN A 59 -25.99 -79.71 44.24
CA ASN A 59 -24.67 -79.64 43.64
C ASN A 59 -24.73 -79.18 42.18
N GLU A 60 -25.73 -79.64 41.41
CA GLU A 60 -26.00 -79.14 40.06
C GLU A 60 -26.32 -77.63 40.06
N GLU A 61 -27.16 -77.17 41.00
CA GLU A 61 -27.48 -75.75 41.15
C GLU A 61 -26.26 -74.90 41.54
N LEU A 62 -25.39 -75.41 42.43
CA LEU A 62 -24.13 -74.78 42.80
C LEU A 62 -23.15 -74.68 41.62
N ILE A 63 -23.05 -75.74 40.80
CA ILE A 63 -22.19 -75.75 39.61
C ILE A 63 -22.71 -74.73 38.59
N ALA A 64 -24.02 -74.72 38.33
CA ALA A 64 -24.66 -73.76 37.43
C ALA A 64 -24.46 -72.30 37.90
N THR A 65 -24.65 -72.05 39.20
CA THR A 65 -24.44 -70.72 39.79
C THR A 65 -22.99 -70.27 39.69
N ARG A 66 -22.02 -71.16 39.96
CA ARG A 66 -20.59 -70.84 39.80
C ARG A 66 -20.22 -70.55 38.36
N TYR A 67 -20.75 -71.33 37.42
CA TYR A 67 -20.51 -71.11 35.99
C TYR A 67 -21.03 -69.74 35.56
N LEU A 68 -22.26 -69.39 35.96
CA LEU A 68 -22.86 -68.09 35.65
C LEU A 68 -22.07 -66.92 36.26
N VAL A 69 -21.64 -67.02 37.52
CA VAL A 69 -20.82 -65.99 38.17
C VAL A 69 -19.47 -65.82 37.46
N GLU A 70 -18.82 -66.91 37.05
CA GLU A 70 -17.55 -66.83 36.34
C GLU A 70 -17.73 -66.26 34.92
N GLU A 71 -18.83 -66.60 34.24
CA GLU A 71 -19.18 -66.02 32.94
C GLU A 71 -19.46 -64.51 33.03
N GLU A 72 -20.25 -64.08 34.03
CA GLU A 72 -20.49 -62.65 34.28
C GLU A 72 -19.20 -61.91 34.66
N ARG A 73 -18.34 -62.54 35.47
CA ARG A 73 -17.04 -61.97 35.87
C ARG A 73 -16.12 -61.82 34.67
N GLN A 74 -16.07 -62.81 33.78
CA GLN A 74 -15.29 -62.74 32.54
C GLN A 74 -15.83 -61.65 31.61
N ARG A 75 -17.16 -61.57 31.47
CA ARG A 75 -17.82 -60.51 30.69
C ARG A 75 -17.51 -59.12 31.23
N TYR A 76 -17.54 -58.94 32.56
CA TYR A 76 -17.14 -57.68 33.19
C TYR A 76 -15.67 -57.36 32.93
N TYR A 77 -14.79 -58.36 33.08
CA TYR A 77 -13.35 -58.22 32.84
C TYR A 77 -13.08 -57.75 31.40
N ASP A 78 -13.75 -58.34 30.42
CA ASP A 78 -13.57 -57.99 29.01
C ASP A 78 -14.12 -56.59 28.71
N LEU A 79 -15.32 -56.25 29.19
CA LEU A 79 -15.92 -54.93 29.00
C LEU A 79 -15.08 -53.82 29.63
N PHE A 80 -14.52 -54.06 30.82
CA PHE A 80 -13.66 -53.09 31.48
C PHE A 80 -12.32 -52.92 30.75
N ASN A 81 -11.64 -54.03 30.44
CA ASN A 81 -10.29 -54.00 29.88
C ASN A 81 -10.22 -53.56 28.42
N PHE A 82 -11.20 -53.94 27.60
CA PHE A 82 -11.22 -53.61 26.17
C PHE A 82 -12.05 -52.38 25.82
N ALA A 83 -12.54 -51.64 26.83
CA ALA A 83 -13.14 -50.35 26.59
C ALA A 83 -12.14 -49.38 25.91
N PRO A 84 -12.61 -48.50 25.01
CA PRO A 84 -11.73 -47.58 24.28
C PRO A 84 -11.16 -46.46 25.16
N ASP A 85 -11.86 -46.10 26.24
CA ASP A 85 -11.47 -45.03 27.16
C ASP A 85 -10.68 -45.58 28.35
N GLY A 86 -9.84 -44.74 28.96
CA GLY A 86 -9.10 -45.08 30.16
C GLY A 86 -10.02 -45.10 31.38
N TYR A 87 -10.13 -46.25 32.04
CA TYR A 87 -10.89 -46.39 33.29
C TYR A 87 -9.95 -46.63 34.47
N LEU A 88 -10.16 -45.89 35.56
CA LEU A 88 -9.51 -46.09 36.84
C LEU A 88 -10.55 -46.19 37.95
N VAL A 89 -10.29 -47.04 38.94
CA VAL A 89 -11.00 -47.04 40.22
C VAL A 89 -10.01 -46.62 41.28
N THR A 90 -10.35 -45.58 42.05
CA THR A 90 -9.52 -45.13 43.18
C THR A 90 -10.27 -45.25 44.49
N ASP A 91 -9.54 -45.28 45.60
CA ASP A 91 -10.14 -45.05 46.90
C ASP A 91 -10.58 -43.58 47.08
N GLY A 92 -11.20 -43.26 48.22
CA GLY A 92 -11.63 -41.90 48.57
C GLY A 92 -10.49 -40.88 48.73
N THR A 93 -9.23 -41.32 48.76
CA THR A 93 -8.04 -40.47 48.81
C THR A 93 -7.40 -40.25 47.43
N GLY A 94 -7.86 -40.98 46.41
CA GLY A 94 -7.37 -40.90 45.04
C GLY A 94 -6.24 -41.88 44.71
N ILE A 95 -6.03 -42.94 45.52
CA ILE A 95 -5.08 -44.01 45.21
C ILE A 95 -5.74 -45.02 44.28
N ILE A 96 -5.08 -45.33 43.16
CA ILE A 96 -5.59 -46.26 42.14
C ILE A 96 -5.61 -47.69 42.70
N GLN A 97 -6.79 -48.29 42.73
CA GLN A 97 -7.03 -49.69 43.07
C GLN A 97 -7.09 -50.56 41.81
N GLU A 98 -7.76 -50.07 40.77
CA GLU A 98 -7.92 -50.77 39.49
C GLU A 98 -7.69 -49.81 38.33
N ALA A 99 -7.17 -50.34 37.24
CA ALA A 99 -6.95 -49.62 35.98
C ALA A 99 -7.21 -50.58 34.82
N ASN A 100 -7.82 -50.14 33.73
CA ASN A 100 -8.02 -51.00 32.56
C ASN A 100 -6.83 -50.96 31.58
N TYR A 101 -6.85 -51.79 30.52
CA TYR A 101 -5.76 -51.78 29.52
C TYR A 101 -5.68 -50.48 28.73
N ALA A 102 -6.80 -49.83 28.43
CA ALA A 102 -6.78 -48.54 27.74
C ALA A 102 -6.10 -47.46 28.61
N ALA A 103 -6.34 -47.42 29.91
CA ALA A 103 -5.67 -46.49 30.82
C ALA A 103 -4.16 -46.73 30.87
N ALA A 104 -3.74 -48.00 30.95
CA ALA A 104 -2.34 -48.40 30.89
C ALA A 104 -1.68 -47.98 29.56
N LYS A 105 -2.38 -48.16 28.44
CA LYS A 105 -1.92 -47.79 27.10
C LYS A 105 -1.80 -46.27 26.94
N LEU A 106 -2.83 -45.51 27.34
CA LEU A 106 -2.86 -44.04 27.26
C LEU A 106 -1.79 -43.38 28.14
N LEU A 107 -1.54 -43.92 29.33
CA LEU A 107 -0.47 -43.44 30.20
C LEU A 107 0.91 -43.98 29.82
N ASN A 108 0.97 -44.94 28.89
CA ASN A 108 2.15 -45.69 28.48
C ASN A 108 2.91 -46.30 29.66
N MET A 109 2.17 -46.98 30.53
CA MET A 109 2.68 -47.66 31.72
C MET A 109 2.04 -49.03 31.86
N ARG A 110 2.72 -49.95 32.53
CA ARG A 110 2.11 -51.24 32.88
C ARG A 110 1.00 -51.02 33.90
N GLN A 111 -0.12 -51.71 33.73
CA GLN A 111 -1.28 -51.66 34.65
C GLN A 111 -0.85 -51.89 36.11
N SER A 112 0.06 -52.83 36.36
CA SER A 112 0.59 -53.13 37.70
C SER A 112 1.38 -51.99 38.34
N TYR A 113 1.91 -51.05 37.55
CA TYR A 113 2.61 -49.87 38.07
C TYR A 113 1.63 -48.75 38.45
N LEU A 114 0.45 -48.70 37.84
CA LEU A 114 -0.59 -47.72 38.16
C LEU A 114 -1.23 -48.02 39.51
N ILE A 115 -1.44 -49.31 39.82
CA ILE A 115 -2.07 -49.76 41.07
C ILE A 115 -1.21 -49.33 42.28
N GLY A 116 -1.88 -48.76 43.29
CA GLY A 116 -1.26 -48.25 44.51
C GLY A 116 -0.61 -46.86 44.37
N LYS A 117 -0.66 -46.23 43.19
CA LYS A 117 -0.18 -44.86 43.00
C LYS A 117 -1.32 -43.85 43.12
N PRO A 118 -1.07 -42.65 43.67
CA PRO A 118 -2.04 -41.56 43.62
C PRO A 118 -2.27 -41.10 42.19
N MET A 119 -3.53 -40.97 41.76
CA MET A 119 -3.88 -40.49 40.42
C MET A 119 -3.27 -39.10 40.12
N ALA A 120 -3.14 -38.25 41.13
CA ALA A 120 -2.53 -36.92 41.03
C ALA A 120 -1.07 -36.93 40.50
N VAL A 121 -0.36 -38.06 40.59
CA VAL A 121 0.99 -38.20 40.04
C VAL A 121 0.98 -38.16 38.51
N PHE A 122 -0.11 -38.63 37.90
CA PHE A 122 -0.30 -38.66 36.45
C PHE A 122 -0.97 -37.40 35.91
N VAL A 123 -1.22 -36.38 36.75
CA VAL A 123 -1.70 -35.07 36.31
C VAL A 123 -0.50 -34.14 36.14
N HIS A 124 -0.46 -33.40 35.03
CA HIS A 124 0.61 -32.45 34.76
C HIS A 124 0.76 -31.43 35.90
N GLN A 125 2.00 -30.99 36.15
CA GLN A 125 2.32 -30.20 37.34
C GLN A 125 1.53 -28.88 37.44
N THR A 126 1.28 -28.22 36.30
CA THR A 126 0.48 -26.97 36.24
C THR A 126 -0.99 -27.18 36.56
N GLU A 127 -1.52 -28.37 36.26
CA GLU A 127 -2.94 -28.71 36.39
C GLU A 127 -3.28 -29.31 37.76
N ARG A 128 -2.30 -29.54 38.63
CA ARG A 128 -2.52 -30.14 39.98
C ARG A 128 -3.44 -29.31 40.86
N GLN A 129 -3.46 -27.99 40.72
CA GLN A 129 -4.39 -27.13 41.46
C GLN A 129 -5.84 -27.35 40.99
N LYS A 130 -6.06 -27.39 39.67
CA LYS A 130 -7.36 -27.69 39.06
C LYS A 130 -7.83 -29.09 39.45
N PHE A 131 -6.95 -30.09 39.44
CA PHE A 131 -7.28 -31.44 39.90
C PHE A 131 -7.70 -31.49 41.37
N ARG A 132 -7.08 -30.70 42.26
CA ARG A 132 -7.53 -30.60 43.66
C ARG A 132 -8.95 -30.03 43.76
N GLN A 133 -9.29 -29.03 42.94
CA GLN A 133 -10.65 -28.47 42.90
C GLN A 133 -11.65 -29.53 42.42
N ILE A 134 -11.29 -30.29 41.39
CA ILE A 134 -12.09 -31.42 40.87
C ILE A 134 -12.32 -32.47 41.97
N MET A 135 -11.31 -32.82 42.75
CA MET A 135 -11.46 -33.75 43.88
C MET A 135 -12.43 -33.23 44.95
N LEU A 136 -12.37 -31.93 45.27
CA LEU A 136 -13.30 -31.31 46.22
C LEU A 136 -14.74 -31.29 45.68
N GLN A 137 -14.92 -30.97 44.39
CA GLN A 137 -16.22 -31.03 43.74
C GLN A 137 -16.80 -32.44 43.74
N LEU A 138 -15.98 -33.45 43.45
CA LEU A 138 -16.38 -34.85 43.47
C LEU A 138 -16.82 -35.31 44.87
N GLN A 139 -16.15 -34.83 45.93
CA GLN A 139 -16.54 -35.09 47.31
C GLN A 139 -17.86 -34.40 47.71
N GLN A 140 -18.15 -33.21 47.17
CA GLN A 140 -19.36 -32.45 47.49
C GLN A 140 -20.59 -32.88 46.68
N GLN A 141 -20.39 -33.15 45.39
CA GLN A 141 -21.46 -33.37 44.40
C GLN A 141 -21.61 -34.83 43.98
N GLY A 142 -20.64 -35.69 44.32
CA GLY A 142 -20.65 -37.12 43.99
C GLY A 142 -20.37 -37.45 42.51
N GLN A 143 -20.24 -36.45 41.63
CA GLN A 143 -19.86 -36.65 40.22
C GLN A 143 -19.22 -35.39 39.61
N ILE A 144 -18.43 -35.58 38.55
CA ILE A 144 -17.95 -34.56 37.61
C ILE A 144 -18.16 -35.06 36.19
N ARG A 145 -18.35 -34.15 35.23
CA ARG A 145 -18.52 -34.50 33.81
C ARG A 145 -17.76 -33.51 32.93
N ARG A 146 -16.99 -34.04 31.97
CA ARG A 146 -16.26 -33.28 30.94
C ARG A 146 -15.30 -32.21 31.48
N GLU A 147 -14.55 -32.56 32.52
CA GLU A 147 -13.47 -31.69 33.00
C GLU A 147 -12.19 -31.97 32.23
N GLU A 148 -11.57 -30.95 31.65
CA GLU A 148 -10.36 -31.13 30.84
C GLU A 148 -9.09 -30.92 31.68
N LEU A 149 -8.15 -31.86 31.63
CA LEU A 149 -6.84 -31.76 32.28
C LEU A 149 -5.72 -32.26 31.38
N GLN A 150 -4.52 -31.71 31.57
CA GLN A 150 -3.32 -32.27 30.99
C GLN A 150 -2.86 -33.47 31.82
N ILE A 151 -2.79 -34.64 31.18
CA ILE A 151 -2.35 -35.90 31.79
C ILE A 151 -0.94 -36.22 31.34
N PHE A 152 -0.11 -36.64 32.29
CA PHE A 152 1.29 -36.98 32.09
C PHE A 152 1.45 -38.30 31.32
N HIS A 153 2.19 -38.23 30.22
CA HIS A 153 2.60 -39.39 29.43
C HIS A 153 4.08 -39.75 29.73
N ASN A 154 4.36 -41.03 30.00
CA ASN A 154 5.67 -41.48 30.50
C ASN A 154 6.86 -41.36 29.50
N GLN A 155 6.63 -41.03 28.24
CA GLN A 155 7.70 -40.80 27.25
C GLN A 155 7.95 -39.31 27.01
N GLY A 156 8.62 -38.65 27.94
CA GLY A 156 9.32 -37.38 27.69
C GLY A 156 8.49 -36.26 27.05
N SER A 157 7.80 -35.50 27.89
CA SER A 157 7.32 -34.12 27.62
C SER A 157 6.13 -33.91 26.68
N ILE A 158 5.34 -34.93 26.33
CA ILE A 158 4.04 -34.70 25.69
C ILE A 158 2.93 -35.08 26.66
N ASP A 159 2.58 -34.18 27.57
CA ASP A 159 1.29 -34.26 28.22
C ASP A 159 0.19 -34.15 27.16
N PHE A 160 -0.88 -34.91 27.33
CA PHE A 160 -2.02 -34.85 26.42
C PHE A 160 -3.25 -34.28 27.14
N PRO A 161 -4.08 -33.47 26.45
CA PRO A 161 -5.36 -33.05 26.98
C PRO A 161 -6.27 -34.28 27.08
N ALA A 162 -6.82 -34.50 28.26
CA ALA A 162 -7.80 -35.54 28.51
C ALA A 162 -9.11 -34.93 29.01
N GLU A 163 -10.23 -35.45 28.52
CA GLU A 163 -11.55 -35.19 29.07
C GLU A 163 -11.84 -36.20 30.18
N LEU A 164 -12.10 -35.73 31.41
CA LEU A 164 -12.37 -36.55 32.58
C LEU A 164 -13.85 -36.52 32.96
N THR A 165 -14.34 -37.70 33.33
CA THR A 165 -15.63 -37.90 33.99
C THR A 165 -15.40 -38.81 35.18
N ALA A 166 -15.94 -38.46 36.34
CA ALA A 166 -15.77 -39.27 37.54
C ALA A 166 -17.03 -39.29 38.39
N ILE A 167 -17.28 -40.42 39.04
CA ILE A 167 -18.45 -40.63 39.90
C ILE A 167 -17.99 -41.31 41.18
N ALA A 168 -18.47 -40.82 42.32
CA ALA A 168 -18.31 -41.47 43.61
C ALA A 168 -19.36 -42.58 43.76
N VAL A 169 -18.91 -43.79 44.07
CA VAL A 169 -19.77 -44.95 44.31
C VAL A 169 -19.73 -45.28 45.80
N GLU A 170 -20.91 -45.37 46.41
CA GLU A 170 -21.07 -45.78 47.81
C GLU A 170 -20.87 -47.30 47.92
N ASP A 171 -20.17 -47.73 48.97
CA ASP A 171 -20.10 -49.15 49.32
C ASP A 171 -21.46 -49.61 49.91
N SER A 172 -21.69 -50.92 49.93
CA SER A 172 -22.81 -51.65 50.55
C SER A 172 -23.14 -51.27 52.01
N GLN A 173 -22.26 -50.50 52.67
CA GLN A 173 -22.45 -49.96 54.04
C GLN A 173 -22.67 -48.43 54.09
N GLY A 174 -22.88 -47.74 52.96
CA GLY A 174 -23.19 -46.31 52.90
C GLY A 174 -22.00 -45.38 53.22
N LYS A 175 -20.76 -45.89 53.20
CA LYS A 175 -19.54 -45.08 53.22
C LYS A 175 -19.07 -44.83 51.78
N THR A 176 -18.50 -43.66 51.51
CA THR A 176 -17.89 -43.29 50.23
C THR A 176 -16.78 -44.28 49.87
N GLY A 177 -17.15 -45.29 49.08
CA GLY A 177 -16.40 -46.54 48.95
C GLY A 177 -15.26 -46.42 47.97
N ASN A 178 -15.54 -45.96 46.74
CA ASN A 178 -14.56 -45.86 45.66
C ASN A 178 -14.98 -44.80 44.62
N LEU A 179 -14.02 -44.18 43.96
CA LEU A 179 -14.26 -43.24 42.86
C LEU A 179 -13.97 -43.94 41.53
N ARG A 180 -14.87 -43.83 40.57
CA ARG A 180 -14.70 -44.35 39.21
C ARG A 180 -14.38 -43.20 38.28
N TRP A 181 -13.27 -43.32 37.56
CA TRP A 181 -12.77 -42.33 36.62
C TRP A 181 -12.82 -42.89 35.21
N LEU A 182 -13.25 -42.06 34.28
CA LEU A 182 -13.12 -42.22 32.85
C LEU A 182 -12.30 -41.04 32.33
N PHE A 183 -11.27 -41.32 31.54
CA PHE A 183 -10.52 -40.29 30.83
C PHE A 183 -10.33 -40.67 29.37
N ARG A 184 -10.54 -39.69 28.49
CA ARG A 184 -10.41 -39.82 27.03
C ARG A 184 -9.39 -38.83 26.51
N ASP A 185 -8.45 -39.29 25.69
CA ASP A 185 -7.54 -38.41 24.94
C ASP A 185 -8.33 -37.62 23.89
N ILE A 186 -8.23 -36.29 23.96
CA ILE A 186 -8.91 -35.34 23.07
C ILE A 186 -7.92 -34.59 22.17
N SER A 187 -6.67 -35.05 22.06
CA SER A 187 -5.61 -34.44 21.25
C SER A 187 -6.02 -34.22 19.80
N ASP A 188 -6.57 -35.23 19.13
CA ASP A 188 -7.01 -35.14 17.73
C ASP A 188 -8.12 -34.09 17.54
N ARG A 189 -9.06 -34.00 18.49
CA ARG A 189 -10.14 -33.01 18.48
C ARG A 189 -9.56 -31.59 18.57
N HIS A 190 -8.65 -31.36 19.52
CA HIS A 190 -8.02 -30.06 19.68
C HIS A 190 -7.14 -29.67 18.48
N GLN A 191 -6.41 -30.61 17.89
CA GLN A 191 -5.62 -30.34 16.68
C GLN A 191 -6.49 -29.94 15.49
N GLN A 192 -7.63 -30.60 15.30
CA GLN A 192 -8.59 -30.25 14.24
C GLN A 192 -9.22 -28.87 14.48
N GLU A 193 -9.65 -28.58 15.70
CA GLU A 193 -10.18 -27.27 16.08
C GLU A 193 -9.14 -26.17 15.88
N GLN A 194 -7.88 -26.42 16.27
CA GLN A 194 -6.77 -25.49 16.09
C GLN A 194 -6.50 -25.26 14.61
N LYS A 195 -6.48 -26.31 13.77
CA LYS A 195 -6.30 -26.18 12.32
C LYS A 195 -7.42 -25.36 11.66
N ILE A 196 -8.66 -25.54 12.10
CA ILE A 196 -9.81 -24.74 11.63
C ILE A 196 -9.62 -23.27 12.05
N ARG A 197 -9.20 -23.01 13.30
CA ARG A 197 -8.91 -21.65 13.77
C ARG A 197 -7.76 -21.00 13.00
N GLU A 198 -6.68 -21.73 12.73
CA GLU A 198 -5.55 -21.25 11.93
C GLU A 198 -5.97 -20.94 10.50
N GLN A 199 -6.76 -21.80 9.86
CA GLN A 199 -7.31 -21.56 8.52
C GLN A 199 -8.24 -20.35 8.48
N ALA A 200 -9.06 -20.13 9.51
CA ALA A 200 -9.88 -18.93 9.63
C ALA A 200 -9.01 -17.67 9.80
N ALA A 201 -7.96 -17.74 10.62
CA ALA A 201 -7.03 -16.62 10.84
C ALA A 201 -6.24 -16.25 9.57
N LEU A 202 -5.94 -17.22 8.69
CA LEU A 202 -5.29 -16.94 7.40
C LEU A 202 -6.13 -16.01 6.50
N LEU A 203 -7.46 -16.05 6.61
CA LEU A 203 -8.37 -15.17 5.85
C LEU A 203 -8.36 -13.72 6.38
N ASP A 204 -7.86 -13.49 7.60
CA ASP A 204 -7.74 -12.16 8.22
C ASP A 204 -6.39 -11.48 7.95
N ILE A 205 -5.39 -12.24 7.48
CA ILE A 205 -4.05 -11.71 7.16
C ILE A 205 -4.02 -11.04 5.78
N THR A 206 -5.00 -11.32 4.91
CA THR A 206 -5.05 -10.72 3.57
C THR A 206 -5.47 -9.25 3.62
N THR A 207 -4.79 -8.40 2.86
CA THR A 207 -5.20 -6.99 2.64
C THR A 207 -6.51 -6.88 1.87
N ASP A 208 -6.87 -7.91 1.11
CA ASP A 208 -8.11 -7.96 0.36
C ASP A 208 -9.32 -8.10 1.30
N ALA A 209 -10.39 -7.42 0.92
CA ALA A 209 -11.67 -7.53 1.57
C ALA A 209 -12.40 -8.77 1.05
N ILE A 210 -12.76 -9.66 1.98
CA ILE A 210 -13.49 -10.90 1.70
C ILE A 210 -14.88 -10.78 2.32
N ILE A 211 -15.88 -10.85 1.45
CA ILE A 211 -17.29 -10.68 1.82
C ILE A 211 -18.05 -11.89 1.29
N VAL A 212 -18.95 -12.46 2.09
CA VAL A 212 -19.93 -13.43 1.60
C VAL A 212 -21.30 -12.83 1.77
N GLU A 213 -22.08 -12.79 0.70
CA GLU A 213 -23.47 -12.33 0.73
C GLU A 213 -24.43 -13.43 0.27
N ASP A 214 -25.67 -13.39 0.73
CA ASP A 214 -26.72 -14.25 0.19
C ASP A 214 -27.21 -13.75 -1.19
N LEU A 215 -28.16 -14.45 -1.81
CA LEU A 215 -28.71 -14.07 -3.12
C LEU A 215 -29.58 -12.79 -3.07
N HIS A 216 -29.88 -12.28 -1.88
CA HIS A 216 -30.58 -11.02 -1.64
C HIS A 216 -29.63 -9.90 -1.16
N ASN A 217 -28.31 -10.10 -1.33
CA ASN A 217 -27.24 -9.16 -0.95
C ASN A 217 -27.06 -8.95 0.57
N GLN A 218 -27.60 -9.80 1.43
CA GLN A 218 -27.32 -9.71 2.87
C GLN A 218 -25.93 -10.26 3.19
N ILE A 219 -25.12 -9.47 3.88
CA ILE A 219 -23.77 -9.84 4.28
C ILE A 219 -23.82 -10.96 5.34
N LEU A 220 -23.35 -12.15 4.98
CA LEU A 220 -23.21 -13.32 5.85
C LEU A 220 -21.84 -13.36 6.54
N PHE A 221 -20.80 -12.91 5.86
CA PHE A 221 -19.42 -12.92 6.34
C PHE A 221 -18.66 -11.66 5.91
N TRP A 222 -17.79 -11.17 6.79
CA TRP A 222 -17.01 -9.95 6.64
C TRP A 222 -15.67 -10.11 7.37
N ASN A 223 -14.56 -10.19 6.64
CA ASN A 223 -13.23 -10.39 7.23
C ASN A 223 -12.59 -9.08 7.73
N GLN A 224 -11.44 -9.19 8.40
CA GLN A 224 -10.70 -8.02 8.87
C GLN A 224 -10.20 -7.12 7.72
N GLY A 225 -9.89 -7.68 6.54
CA GLY A 225 -9.53 -6.91 5.35
C GLY A 225 -10.64 -5.96 4.90
N ALA A 226 -11.90 -6.42 4.96
CA ALA A 226 -13.07 -5.62 4.64
C ALA A 226 -13.30 -4.49 5.66
N GLU A 227 -13.05 -4.74 6.95
CA GLU A 227 -13.10 -3.69 7.97
C GLU A 227 -12.08 -2.58 7.71
N LYS A 228 -10.83 -2.95 7.40
CA LYS A 228 -9.76 -1.98 7.11
C LYS A 228 -10.02 -1.20 5.82
N MET A 229 -10.51 -1.87 4.79
CA MET A 229 -10.76 -1.27 3.47
C MET A 229 -11.96 -0.32 3.48
N TYR A 230 -13.09 -0.76 4.05
CA TYR A 230 -14.35 -0.01 3.98
C TYR A 230 -14.68 0.78 5.26
N GLY A 231 -13.99 0.52 6.37
CA GLY A 231 -14.17 1.25 7.64
C GLY A 231 -15.36 0.80 8.50
N TRP A 232 -16.11 -0.21 8.05
CA TRP A 232 -17.24 -0.79 8.79
C TRP A 232 -16.77 -1.96 9.64
N GLN A 233 -17.15 -1.98 10.92
CA GLN A 233 -16.88 -3.13 11.78
C GLN A 233 -17.81 -4.29 11.42
N VAL A 234 -17.37 -5.53 11.64
CA VAL A 234 -18.16 -6.75 11.34
C VAL A 234 -19.54 -6.72 11.98
N GLN A 235 -19.66 -6.22 13.22
CA GLN A 235 -20.95 -6.14 13.93
C GLN A 235 -21.90 -5.10 13.31
N GLU A 236 -21.39 -4.14 12.57
CA GLU A 236 -22.17 -3.10 11.87
C GLU A 236 -22.59 -3.54 10.47
N ALA A 237 -21.75 -4.35 9.81
CA ALA A 237 -21.91 -4.79 8.42
C ALA A 237 -22.71 -6.10 8.30
N GLN A 238 -22.52 -7.06 9.20
CA GLN A 238 -23.16 -8.36 9.10
C GLN A 238 -24.69 -8.26 9.19
N GLY A 239 -25.39 -8.94 8.29
CA GLY A 239 -26.85 -8.92 8.17
C GLY A 239 -27.43 -7.70 7.46
N LYS A 240 -26.60 -6.72 7.06
CA LYS A 240 -27.04 -5.59 6.24
C LYS A 240 -26.93 -5.88 4.76
N ASP A 241 -27.64 -5.08 3.96
CA ASP A 241 -27.53 -5.12 2.50
C ASP A 241 -26.18 -4.53 2.06
N ALA A 242 -25.41 -5.32 1.33
CA ALA A 242 -24.08 -4.94 0.87
C ALA A 242 -24.10 -3.76 -0.11
N TRP A 243 -25.15 -3.63 -0.91
CA TRP A 243 -25.26 -2.56 -1.89
C TRP A 243 -25.64 -1.24 -1.23
N GLU A 244 -26.52 -1.25 -0.23
CA GLU A 244 -26.82 -0.06 0.57
C GLU A 244 -25.59 0.45 1.32
N LEU A 245 -24.77 -0.47 1.83
CA LEU A 245 -23.61 -0.15 2.65
C LEU A 245 -22.39 0.31 1.83
N LEU A 246 -22.18 -0.26 0.64
CA LEU A 246 -20.99 -0.02 -0.19
C LEU A 246 -21.27 0.77 -1.46
N SER A 247 -22.53 1.15 -1.75
CA SER A 247 -22.90 1.93 -2.93
C SER A 247 -23.93 3.02 -2.61
N LYS A 248 -23.82 4.20 -3.25
CA LYS A 248 -24.73 5.34 -3.00
C LYS A 248 -26.15 5.18 -3.59
N LYS A 249 -26.40 4.14 -4.41
CA LYS A 249 -27.68 3.76 -5.05
C LYS A 249 -27.43 2.57 -5.98
N THR A 250 -28.48 1.81 -6.32
CA THR A 250 -28.44 0.65 -7.22
C THR A 250 -27.72 0.98 -8.54
N SER A 251 -26.43 0.66 -8.63
CA SER A 251 -25.65 0.88 -9.84
C SER A 251 -26.05 -0.15 -10.90
N PRO A 252 -26.32 0.25 -12.16
CA PRO A 252 -26.57 -0.68 -13.26
C PRO A 252 -25.42 -1.69 -13.47
N GLN A 253 -24.20 -1.34 -13.05
CA GLN A 253 -23.05 -2.25 -13.11
C GLN A 253 -23.14 -3.37 -12.07
N LEU A 254 -23.65 -3.10 -10.87
CA LEU A 254 -23.83 -4.10 -9.82
C LEU A 254 -24.90 -5.12 -10.21
N SER A 255 -26.03 -4.65 -10.76
CA SER A 255 -27.08 -5.56 -11.23
C SER A 255 -26.64 -6.42 -12.42
N ALA A 256 -25.85 -5.85 -13.34
CA ALA A 256 -25.24 -6.60 -14.44
C ALA A 256 -24.23 -7.65 -13.93
N ALA A 257 -23.40 -7.30 -12.94
CA ALA A 257 -22.45 -8.20 -12.30
C ALA A 257 -23.15 -9.36 -11.58
N GLN A 258 -24.22 -9.06 -10.83
CA GLN A 258 -25.00 -10.07 -10.11
C GLN A 258 -25.67 -11.05 -11.07
N LYS A 259 -26.30 -10.54 -12.13
CA LYS A 259 -26.89 -11.41 -13.15
C LYS A 259 -25.83 -12.30 -13.81
N ALA A 260 -24.66 -11.74 -14.13
CA ALA A 260 -23.58 -12.49 -14.75
C ALA A 260 -23.01 -13.58 -13.82
N VAL A 261 -22.84 -13.33 -12.52
CA VAL A 261 -22.35 -14.34 -11.58
C VAL A 261 -23.37 -15.46 -11.36
N ILE A 262 -24.67 -15.14 -11.32
CA ILE A 262 -25.73 -16.14 -11.20
C ILE A 262 -25.80 -17.02 -12.45
N GLU A 263 -25.69 -16.44 -13.64
CA GLU A 263 -25.78 -17.19 -14.91
C GLU A 263 -24.51 -17.99 -15.23
N ARG A 264 -23.32 -17.46 -14.91
CA ARG A 264 -22.03 -18.01 -15.35
C ARG A 264 -21.19 -18.61 -14.23
N GLY A 265 -21.60 -18.45 -12.97
CA GLY A 265 -20.88 -18.90 -11.77
C GLY A 265 -19.76 -17.95 -11.30
N THR A 266 -19.24 -17.08 -12.17
CA THR A 266 -18.16 -16.13 -11.81
C THR A 266 -18.34 -14.79 -12.52
N TRP A 267 -17.91 -13.71 -11.86
CA TRP A 267 -17.78 -12.39 -12.46
C TRP A 267 -16.50 -11.69 -11.97
N GLN A 268 -15.91 -10.85 -12.81
CA GLN A 268 -14.77 -10.01 -12.43
C GLN A 268 -14.86 -8.65 -13.14
N GLY A 269 -14.47 -7.59 -12.45
CA GLY A 269 -14.46 -6.24 -13.00
C GLY A 269 -14.03 -5.18 -12.00
N GLU A 270 -13.99 -3.93 -12.47
CA GLU A 270 -13.72 -2.76 -11.64
C GLU A 270 -15.05 -2.14 -11.21
N LEU A 271 -15.18 -1.83 -9.92
CA LEU A 271 -16.36 -1.21 -9.32
C LEU A 271 -15.96 0.00 -8.50
N HIS A 272 -16.83 1.01 -8.49
CA HIS A 272 -16.73 2.14 -7.58
C HIS A 272 -17.53 1.82 -6.33
N LYS A 273 -16.84 1.75 -5.18
CA LYS A 273 -17.46 1.46 -3.88
C LYS A 273 -17.13 2.57 -2.88
N PHE A 274 -17.96 2.69 -1.86
CA PHE A 274 -17.83 3.75 -0.86
C PHE A 274 -17.48 3.18 0.51
N THR A 275 -16.60 3.88 1.21
CA THR A 275 -16.28 3.60 2.62
C THR A 275 -17.29 4.27 3.56
N LYS A 276 -17.25 3.91 4.85
CA LYS A 276 -18.07 4.51 5.91
C LYS A 276 -17.95 6.04 5.97
N ASP A 277 -16.75 6.56 5.74
CA ASP A 277 -16.46 8.00 5.72
C ASP A 277 -16.83 8.66 4.37
N SER A 278 -17.63 7.98 3.53
CA SER A 278 -18.05 8.43 2.19
C SER A 278 -16.92 8.61 1.16
N GLY A 279 -15.73 8.05 1.42
CA GLY A 279 -14.62 8.03 0.47
C GLY A 279 -14.90 7.05 -0.67
N GLU A 280 -14.79 7.50 -1.91
CA GLU A 280 -14.91 6.64 -3.09
C GLU A 280 -13.58 5.90 -3.33
N ARG A 281 -13.68 4.59 -3.58
CA ARG A 281 -12.55 3.71 -3.92
C ARG A 281 -12.83 2.99 -5.23
N ILE A 282 -11.78 2.82 -6.02
CA ILE A 282 -11.80 1.98 -7.22
C ILE A 282 -11.38 0.58 -6.79
N ILE A 283 -12.31 -0.36 -6.87
CA ILE A 283 -12.13 -1.72 -6.38
C ILE A 283 -12.08 -2.69 -7.55
N ALA A 284 -11.02 -3.48 -7.63
CA ALA A 284 -11.00 -4.68 -8.46
C ALA A 284 -11.75 -5.79 -7.71
N SER A 285 -12.88 -6.22 -8.26
CA SER A 285 -13.81 -7.11 -7.57
C SER A 285 -13.97 -8.42 -8.33
N ARG A 286 -13.93 -9.54 -7.62
CA ARG A 286 -14.15 -10.89 -8.15
C ARG A 286 -15.25 -11.59 -7.37
N TRP A 287 -16.30 -12.00 -8.06
CA TRP A 287 -17.48 -12.64 -7.48
C TRP A 287 -17.53 -14.11 -7.92
N THR A 288 -17.76 -15.01 -6.97
CA THR A 288 -17.88 -16.45 -7.22
C THR A 288 -19.16 -16.98 -6.58
N LEU A 289 -19.99 -17.64 -7.37
CA LEU A 289 -21.21 -18.27 -6.88
C LEU A 289 -20.85 -19.53 -6.08
N MET A 290 -21.32 -19.60 -4.84
CA MET A 290 -21.15 -20.73 -3.95
C MET A 290 -22.42 -21.59 -3.98
N LEU A 291 -22.24 -22.89 -4.19
CA LEU A 291 -23.32 -23.86 -4.22
C LEU A 291 -23.45 -24.57 -2.88
N ASP A 292 -24.66 -25.04 -2.54
CA ASP A 292 -24.89 -25.92 -1.41
C ASP A 292 -24.52 -27.39 -1.71
N VAL A 293 -24.70 -28.27 -0.72
CA VAL A 293 -24.41 -29.71 -0.84
C VAL A 293 -25.29 -30.44 -1.86
N VAL A 294 -26.39 -29.82 -2.30
CA VAL A 294 -27.35 -30.34 -3.28
C VAL A 294 -27.10 -29.73 -4.68
N GLY A 295 -26.13 -28.81 -4.80
CA GLY A 295 -25.75 -28.16 -6.06
C GLY A 295 -26.58 -26.92 -6.40
N LEU A 296 -27.37 -26.39 -5.47
CA LEU A 296 -28.17 -25.17 -5.66
C LEU A 296 -27.39 -23.91 -5.25
N PRO A 297 -27.61 -22.76 -5.92
CA PRO A 297 -27.03 -21.48 -5.52
C PRO A 297 -27.35 -21.12 -4.07
N LYS A 298 -26.32 -20.87 -3.25
CA LYS A 298 -26.45 -20.58 -1.82
C LYS A 298 -26.05 -19.15 -1.48
N SER A 299 -24.89 -18.70 -1.96
CA SER A 299 -24.32 -17.40 -1.61
C SER A 299 -23.30 -16.96 -2.67
N ILE A 300 -22.82 -15.73 -2.59
CA ILE A 300 -21.79 -15.18 -3.46
C ILE A 300 -20.58 -14.80 -2.60
N LEU A 301 -19.41 -15.32 -2.96
CA LEU A 301 -18.12 -14.91 -2.40
C LEU A 301 -17.58 -13.75 -3.22
N ILE A 302 -17.32 -12.63 -2.56
CA ILE A 302 -16.75 -11.42 -3.13
C ILE A 302 -15.35 -11.22 -2.56
N VAL A 303 -14.37 -11.07 -3.44
CA VAL A 303 -13.01 -10.67 -3.09
C VAL A 303 -12.74 -9.33 -3.76
N ASP A 304 -12.44 -8.34 -2.94
CA ASP A 304 -12.24 -6.95 -3.32
C ASP A 304 -10.80 -6.53 -2.99
N THR A 305 -10.13 -5.96 -4.00
CA THR A 305 -8.80 -5.36 -3.86
C THR A 305 -8.89 -3.87 -4.18
N ASP A 306 -8.42 -3.02 -3.29
CA ASP A 306 -8.33 -1.57 -3.55
C ASP A 306 -7.21 -1.30 -4.57
N ILE A 307 -7.58 -0.73 -5.72
CA ILE A 307 -6.66 -0.37 -6.80
C ILE A 307 -6.62 1.14 -7.03
N THR A 308 -7.15 1.93 -6.10
CA THR A 308 -7.25 3.39 -6.22
C THR A 308 -5.88 4.03 -6.40
N GLU A 309 -4.91 3.71 -5.53
CA GLU A 309 -3.54 4.23 -5.60
C GLU A 309 -2.85 3.81 -6.90
N LYS A 310 -3.00 2.53 -7.29
CA LYS A 310 -2.45 2.00 -8.54
C LYS A 310 -2.97 2.77 -9.76
N LYS A 311 -4.27 3.03 -9.85
CA LYS A 311 -4.89 3.78 -10.96
C LYS A 311 -4.45 5.25 -10.98
N GLN A 312 -4.28 5.86 -9.81
CA GLN A 312 -3.73 7.23 -9.71
C GLN A 312 -2.31 7.29 -10.25
N LEU A 313 -1.45 6.33 -9.86
CA LEU A 313 -0.08 6.22 -10.37
C LEU A 313 -0.03 5.94 -11.88
N GLU A 314 -0.86 5.03 -12.39
CA GLU A 314 -0.96 4.76 -13.84
C GLU A 314 -1.35 6.01 -14.63
N THR A 315 -2.32 6.78 -14.12
CA THR A 315 -2.76 8.04 -14.74
C THR A 315 -1.65 9.09 -14.72
N GLN A 316 -0.91 9.20 -13.61
CA GLN A 316 0.25 10.08 -13.49
C GLN A 316 1.35 9.69 -14.48
N LEU A 317 1.65 8.40 -14.61
CA LEU A 317 2.66 7.89 -15.53
C LEU A 317 2.31 8.18 -16.99
N LEU A 318 1.08 7.87 -17.42
CA LEU A 318 0.60 8.15 -18.77
C LEU A 318 0.64 9.64 -19.09
N ARG A 319 0.41 10.50 -18.10
CA ARG A 319 0.49 11.95 -18.25
C ARG A 319 1.93 12.45 -18.33
N SER A 320 2.84 11.89 -17.54
CA SER A 320 4.28 12.19 -17.63
C SER A 320 4.83 11.82 -19.01
N GLN A 321 4.49 10.64 -19.54
CA GLN A 321 4.87 10.21 -20.88
C GLN A 321 4.31 11.13 -21.98
N ARG A 322 3.07 11.62 -21.82
CA ARG A 322 2.50 12.61 -22.75
C ARG A 322 3.26 13.93 -22.73
N LEU A 323 3.64 14.43 -21.55
CA LEU A 323 4.42 15.67 -21.42
C LEU A 323 5.82 15.52 -22.01
N GLU A 324 6.49 14.40 -21.77
CA GLU A 324 7.80 14.07 -22.35
C GLU A 324 7.75 14.02 -23.89
N SER A 325 6.76 13.33 -24.45
CA SER A 325 6.54 13.29 -25.90
C SER A 325 6.23 14.67 -26.48
N LEU A 326 5.48 15.51 -25.76
CA LEU A 326 5.21 16.89 -26.17
C LEU A 326 6.49 17.75 -26.15
N GLY A 327 7.37 17.54 -25.16
CA GLY A 327 8.64 18.27 -25.03
C GLY A 327 9.67 17.92 -26.10
N ILE A 328 9.73 16.67 -26.57
CA ILE A 328 10.58 16.28 -27.70
C ILE A 328 10.09 16.95 -28.99
N LEU A 329 8.77 16.92 -29.25
CA LEU A 329 8.17 17.56 -30.43
C LEU A 329 8.29 19.09 -30.39
N ALA A 330 8.04 19.70 -29.23
CA ALA A 330 8.20 21.14 -29.03
C ALA A 330 9.66 21.59 -29.23
N SER A 331 10.65 20.76 -28.84
CA SER A 331 12.07 21.03 -29.07
C SER A 331 12.43 21.08 -30.56
N GLY A 332 11.86 20.19 -31.37
CA GLY A 332 12.07 20.20 -32.82
C GLY A 332 11.41 21.41 -33.48
N ILE A 333 10.15 21.69 -33.13
CA ILE A 333 9.40 22.85 -33.68
C ILE A 333 10.06 24.18 -33.29
N ALA A 334 10.56 24.29 -32.07
CA ALA A 334 11.20 25.50 -31.59
C ALA A 334 12.51 25.78 -32.31
N HIS A 335 13.31 24.74 -32.56
CA HIS A 335 14.51 24.84 -33.37
C HIS A 335 14.19 25.40 -34.77
N ASP A 336 13.22 24.80 -35.45
CA ASP A 336 12.84 25.22 -36.81
C ASP A 336 12.31 26.67 -36.86
N LEU A 337 11.54 27.08 -35.85
CA LEU A 337 11.06 28.47 -35.76
C LEU A 337 12.18 29.47 -35.48
N ASN A 338 13.11 29.14 -34.57
CA ASN A 338 14.25 30.01 -34.26
C ASN A 338 15.16 30.21 -35.49
N ASN A 339 15.29 29.16 -36.31
CA ASN A 339 16.01 29.19 -37.56
C ASN A 339 15.37 30.08 -38.62
N LEU A 340 14.03 30.15 -38.67
CA LEU A 340 13.32 31.10 -39.53
C LEU A 340 13.44 32.55 -39.04
N LEU A 341 13.44 32.76 -37.72
CA LEU A 341 13.40 34.10 -37.12
C LEU A 341 14.78 34.78 -37.10
N THR A 342 15.87 34.01 -36.94
CA THR A 342 17.24 34.55 -36.87
C THR A 342 17.59 35.37 -38.13
N PRO A 343 17.34 34.88 -39.36
CA PRO A 343 17.63 35.64 -40.56
C PRO A 343 16.75 36.88 -40.74
N ILE A 344 15.47 36.78 -40.37
CA ILE A 344 14.51 37.89 -40.44
C ILE A 344 15.00 39.04 -39.55
N LEU A 345 15.40 38.72 -38.32
CA LEU A 345 15.93 39.69 -37.37
C LEU A 345 17.25 40.32 -37.85
N GLY A 346 18.18 39.50 -38.35
CA GLY A 346 19.47 39.99 -38.82
C GLY A 346 19.37 40.91 -40.04
N ILE A 347 18.52 40.58 -41.02
CA ILE A 347 18.30 41.46 -42.20
C ILE A 347 17.67 42.79 -41.77
N ALA A 348 16.72 42.76 -40.82
CA ALA A 348 16.08 43.97 -40.30
C ALA A 348 17.10 44.97 -39.71
N GLN A 349 18.11 44.45 -39.02
CA GLN A 349 19.16 45.24 -38.37
C GLN A 349 20.27 45.68 -39.35
N LEU A 350 20.54 44.88 -40.40
CA LEU A 350 21.59 45.16 -41.38
C LEU A 350 21.19 46.21 -42.42
N LEU A 351 19.91 46.24 -42.83
CA LEU A 351 19.44 47.18 -43.86
C LEU A 351 19.67 48.65 -43.50
N PRO A 352 19.40 49.12 -42.26
CA PRO A 352 19.72 50.49 -41.82
C PRO A 352 21.21 50.84 -41.89
N LEU A 353 22.10 49.87 -41.61
CA LEU A 353 23.55 50.07 -41.63
C LEU A 353 24.10 50.16 -43.06
N LYS A 354 23.57 49.34 -43.98
CA LYS A 354 24.02 49.29 -45.37
C LYS A 354 23.45 50.43 -46.23
N TYR A 355 22.28 50.95 -45.86
CA TYR A 355 21.62 52.04 -46.57
C TYR A 355 21.35 53.21 -45.60
N PRO A 356 22.34 54.07 -45.33
CA PRO A 356 22.23 55.16 -44.33
C PRO A 356 21.22 56.26 -44.68
N HIS A 357 20.67 56.24 -45.90
CA HIS A 357 19.73 57.24 -46.43
C HIS A 357 18.30 56.71 -46.57
N LEU A 358 17.93 55.67 -45.81
CA LEU A 358 16.54 55.20 -45.72
C LEU A 358 15.65 56.31 -45.17
N ASP A 359 14.43 56.41 -45.69
CA ASP A 359 13.41 57.32 -45.19
C ASP A 359 12.81 56.82 -43.87
N ASP A 360 12.22 57.73 -43.09
CA ASP A 360 11.66 57.42 -41.77
C ASP A 360 10.61 56.29 -41.81
N VAL A 361 9.84 56.20 -42.90
CA VAL A 361 8.83 55.14 -43.08
C VAL A 361 9.48 53.77 -43.21
N SER A 362 10.54 53.65 -44.03
CA SER A 362 11.29 52.40 -44.18
C SER A 362 12.00 51.99 -42.90
N LEU A 363 12.58 52.96 -42.16
CA LEU A 363 13.19 52.70 -40.84
C LEU A 363 12.15 52.18 -39.84
N GLN A 364 10.95 52.77 -39.84
CA GLN A 364 9.85 52.33 -38.97
C GLN A 364 9.34 50.92 -39.35
N MET A 365 9.24 50.59 -40.63
CA MET A 365 8.88 49.25 -41.10
C MET A 365 9.91 48.19 -40.69
N LEU A 366 11.21 48.51 -40.81
CA LEU A 366 12.29 47.62 -40.37
C LEU A 366 12.27 47.39 -38.86
N LYS A 367 11.98 48.44 -38.08
CA LYS A 367 11.82 48.33 -36.62
C LYS A 367 10.63 47.47 -36.21
N ILE A 368 9.52 47.56 -36.94
CA ILE A 368 8.36 46.67 -36.74
C ILE A 368 8.74 45.22 -37.04
N LEU A 369 9.48 44.97 -38.12
CA LEU A 369 9.91 43.64 -38.53
C LEU A 369 10.88 43.03 -37.48
N GLU A 370 11.83 43.82 -36.99
CA GLU A 370 12.72 43.46 -35.88
C GLU A 370 11.94 43.08 -34.61
N THR A 371 11.00 43.94 -34.21
CA THR A 371 10.20 43.75 -32.99
C THR A 371 9.34 42.47 -33.09
N ASN A 372 8.75 42.20 -34.25
CA ASN A 372 7.93 41.00 -34.44
C ASN A 372 8.77 39.71 -34.51
N ALA A 373 9.94 39.75 -35.15
CA ALA A 373 10.83 38.59 -35.20
C ALA A 373 11.36 38.23 -33.80
N LYS A 374 11.76 39.24 -33.02
CA LYS A 374 12.16 39.05 -31.62
C LYS A 374 11.02 38.46 -30.79
N ARG A 375 9.81 39.01 -30.94
CA ARG A 375 8.59 38.51 -30.27
C ARG A 375 8.26 37.06 -30.61
N GLY A 376 8.47 36.66 -31.87
CA GLY A 376 8.31 35.27 -32.29
C GLY A 376 9.26 34.33 -31.56
N GLY A 377 10.52 34.76 -31.37
CA GLY A 377 11.55 33.97 -30.66
C GLY A 377 11.23 33.84 -29.18
N ASP A 378 10.77 34.92 -28.55
CA ASP A 378 10.38 34.93 -27.14
C ASP A 378 9.21 33.95 -26.88
N LEU A 379 8.20 33.93 -27.76
CA LEU A 379 7.06 32.99 -27.70
C LEU A 379 7.50 31.52 -27.83
N VAL A 380 8.46 31.25 -28.71
CA VAL A 380 9.03 29.91 -28.91
C VAL A 380 9.80 29.47 -27.66
N GLY A 381 10.57 30.37 -27.05
CA GLY A 381 11.25 30.13 -25.78
C GLY A 381 10.28 29.80 -24.64
N GLN A 382 9.13 30.47 -24.59
CA GLN A 382 8.09 30.22 -23.56
C GLN A 382 7.46 28.82 -23.68
N ILE A 383 7.23 28.31 -24.89
CA ILE A 383 6.69 26.95 -25.12
C ILE A 383 7.72 25.88 -24.68
N LEU A 384 9.01 26.15 -24.88
CA LEU A 384 10.08 25.26 -24.43
C LEU A 384 10.17 25.18 -22.89
N LEU A 385 10.04 26.31 -22.20
CA LEU A 385 10.00 26.38 -20.73
C LEU A 385 8.79 25.64 -20.16
N PHE A 386 7.67 25.63 -20.88
CA PHE A 386 6.45 24.92 -20.46
C PHE A 386 6.54 23.40 -20.57
N THR A 387 7.35 22.87 -21.50
CA THR A 387 7.36 21.45 -21.85
C THR A 387 8.51 20.65 -21.23
N ARG A 388 9.55 21.31 -20.72
CA ARG A 388 10.65 20.67 -19.99
C ARG A 388 10.59 21.10 -18.52
N GLY A 389 10.23 20.18 -17.63
CA GLY A 389 10.51 20.35 -16.20
C GLY A 389 12.03 20.45 -16.02
N SER A 390 12.51 21.62 -15.60
CA SER A 390 13.93 21.94 -15.55
C SER A 390 14.68 21.15 -14.48
N GLU A 391 15.95 20.82 -14.73
CA GLU A 391 16.91 20.50 -13.68
C GLU A 391 17.10 21.74 -12.78
N ARG A 392 16.96 21.55 -11.46
CA ARG A 392 16.86 22.63 -10.47
C ARG A 392 18.18 23.38 -10.30
N GLU A 393 18.30 24.58 -10.87
CA GLU A 393 19.34 25.54 -10.50
C GLU A 393 18.73 26.75 -9.78
N HIS A 394 18.99 26.84 -8.47
CA HIS A 394 18.60 28.01 -7.67
C HIS A 394 19.58 29.16 -7.93
N THR A 395 19.12 30.21 -8.61
CA THR A 395 19.88 31.43 -8.92
C THR A 395 19.27 32.65 -8.24
N ILE A 396 19.94 33.80 -8.30
CA ILE A 396 19.38 35.08 -7.79
C ILE A 396 18.41 35.62 -8.84
N VAL A 397 17.13 35.71 -8.47
CA VAL A 397 16.05 36.17 -9.35
C VAL A 397 15.60 37.57 -8.96
N LEU A 398 15.60 38.47 -9.94
CA LEU A 398 15.03 39.82 -9.84
C LEU A 398 13.52 39.74 -10.05
N VAL A 399 12.76 39.73 -8.95
CA VAL A 399 11.29 39.61 -8.98
C VAL A 399 10.64 40.73 -9.80
N SER A 400 11.20 41.93 -9.82
CA SER A 400 10.67 43.04 -10.63
C SER A 400 10.69 42.73 -12.13
N GLN A 401 11.75 42.09 -12.62
CA GLN A 401 11.88 41.74 -14.03
C GLN A 401 10.90 40.62 -14.39
N LEU A 402 10.82 39.61 -13.52
CA LEU A 402 9.87 38.51 -13.66
C LEU A 402 8.41 39.01 -13.76
N LEU A 403 8.01 39.96 -12.92
CA LEU A 403 6.64 40.50 -12.94
C LEU A 403 6.35 41.35 -14.17
N GLU A 404 7.35 42.07 -14.70
CA GLU A 404 7.17 42.80 -15.97
C GLU A 404 7.05 41.86 -17.17
N ASP A 405 7.75 40.72 -17.16
CA ASP A 405 7.57 39.67 -18.18
C ASP A 405 6.13 39.14 -18.13
N ILE A 406 5.61 38.83 -16.94
CA ILE A 406 4.23 38.34 -16.76
C ILE A 406 3.20 39.38 -17.19
N LYS A 407 3.41 40.66 -16.85
CA LYS A 407 2.57 41.77 -17.31
C LYS A 407 2.54 41.85 -18.83
N GLN A 408 3.70 41.78 -19.47
CA GLN A 408 3.80 41.84 -20.92
C GLN A 408 3.07 40.67 -21.59
N ILE A 409 3.18 39.46 -21.03
CA ILE A 409 2.45 38.28 -21.50
C ILE A 409 0.94 38.47 -21.31
N ALA A 410 0.49 38.85 -20.11
CA ALA A 410 -0.92 39.06 -19.82
C ALA A 410 -1.55 40.11 -20.75
N GLN A 411 -0.85 41.22 -21.02
CA GLN A 411 -1.29 42.26 -21.95
C GLN A 411 -1.45 41.77 -23.38
N GLN A 412 -0.70 40.73 -23.77
CA GLN A 412 -0.72 40.19 -25.12
C GLN A 412 -1.71 39.03 -25.30
N THR A 413 -1.96 38.24 -24.25
CA THR A 413 -2.76 37.02 -24.32
C THR A 413 -4.17 37.20 -23.78
N PHE A 414 -4.39 38.10 -22.83
CA PHE A 414 -5.71 38.28 -22.25
C PHE A 414 -6.66 39.00 -23.23
N PRO A 415 -7.97 38.70 -23.17
CA PRO A 415 -8.95 39.46 -23.94
C PRO A 415 -8.88 40.97 -23.60
N LYS A 416 -9.08 41.83 -24.60
CA LYS A 416 -8.99 43.30 -24.46
C LYS A 416 -9.94 43.93 -23.43
N PHE A 417 -10.92 43.18 -22.96
CA PHE A 417 -11.90 43.61 -21.97
C PHE A 417 -11.48 43.32 -20.52
N ILE A 418 -10.25 42.84 -20.30
CA ILE A 418 -9.62 42.72 -18.98
C ILE A 418 -8.60 43.86 -18.83
N ASP A 419 -8.80 44.72 -17.83
CA ASP A 419 -7.87 45.81 -17.50
C ASP A 419 -6.71 45.26 -16.67
N ILE A 420 -5.46 45.61 -17.01
CA ILE A 420 -4.25 45.04 -16.42
C ILE A 420 -3.48 46.14 -15.70
N ASN A 421 -3.37 46.02 -14.37
CA ASN A 421 -2.67 46.98 -13.53
C ASN A 421 -1.48 46.33 -12.84
N THR A 422 -0.39 47.09 -12.75
CA THR A 422 0.82 46.68 -12.03
C THR A 422 1.27 47.73 -11.05
N ASP A 423 1.56 47.32 -9.82
CA ASP A 423 2.08 48.17 -8.74
C ASP A 423 3.28 47.49 -8.06
N ILE A 424 4.48 47.75 -8.57
CA ILE A 424 5.72 47.14 -8.11
C ILE A 424 6.49 48.20 -7.33
N ALA A 425 6.68 47.99 -6.03
CA ALA A 425 7.45 48.92 -5.23
C ALA A 425 8.92 48.98 -5.69
N PRO A 426 9.58 50.16 -5.63
CA PRO A 426 11.01 50.25 -5.87
C PRO A 426 11.78 49.47 -4.78
N ASN A 427 12.85 48.76 -5.15
CA ASN A 427 13.71 48.00 -4.24
C ASN A 427 13.00 46.89 -3.41
N ILE A 428 12.11 46.12 -4.03
CA ILE A 428 11.42 44.98 -3.39
C ILE A 428 12.35 43.84 -2.90
N GLY A 429 13.61 43.82 -3.34
CA GLY A 429 14.60 42.79 -3.00
C GLY A 429 14.66 41.65 -4.03
N MET A 430 15.60 40.74 -3.82
CA MET A 430 15.83 39.57 -4.68
C MET A 430 15.38 38.30 -3.98
N VAL A 431 15.06 37.27 -4.75
CA VAL A 431 14.76 35.92 -4.22
C VAL A 431 15.77 34.93 -4.78
N VAL A 432 16.07 33.88 -4.02
CA VAL A 432 16.90 32.77 -4.51
C VAL A 432 15.97 31.66 -4.98
N GLY A 433 16.06 31.26 -6.24
CA GLY A 433 15.10 30.34 -6.82
C GLY A 433 15.40 29.96 -8.26
N ASP A 434 14.65 28.98 -8.75
CA ASP A 434 14.58 28.70 -10.17
C ASP A 434 13.62 29.71 -10.81
N SER A 435 14.16 30.54 -11.72
CA SER A 435 13.35 31.56 -12.41
C SER A 435 12.21 30.95 -13.23
N THR A 436 12.38 29.73 -13.74
CA THR A 436 11.36 29.02 -14.53
C THR A 436 10.21 28.55 -13.66
N GLU A 437 10.51 27.95 -12.49
CA GLU A 437 9.48 27.52 -11.55
C GLU A 437 8.69 28.72 -10.99
N LEU A 438 9.39 29.82 -10.68
CA LEU A 438 8.73 31.06 -10.24
C LEU A 438 7.87 31.70 -11.35
N HIS A 439 8.33 31.65 -12.61
CA HIS A 439 7.53 32.08 -13.76
C HIS A 439 6.27 31.21 -13.91
N GLN A 440 6.40 29.90 -13.73
CA GLN A 440 5.29 28.95 -13.78
C GLN A 440 4.24 29.23 -12.70
N VAL A 441 4.67 29.55 -11.48
CA VAL A 441 3.77 29.99 -10.40
C VAL A 441 2.93 31.19 -10.83
N LEU A 442 3.58 32.25 -11.32
CA LEU A 442 2.91 33.49 -11.67
C LEU A 442 2.00 33.33 -12.90
N MET A 443 2.43 32.56 -13.89
CA MET A 443 1.60 32.24 -15.06
C MET A 443 0.38 31.42 -14.69
N ASN A 444 0.50 30.43 -13.79
CA ASN A 444 -0.65 29.66 -13.30
C ASN A 444 -1.68 30.57 -12.63
N LEU A 445 -1.24 31.52 -11.82
CA LEU A 445 -2.13 32.50 -11.19
C LEU A 445 -2.77 33.44 -12.22
N ALA A 446 -2.00 33.91 -13.21
CA ALA A 446 -2.49 34.80 -14.26
C ALA A 446 -3.57 34.10 -15.13
N VAL A 447 -3.32 32.87 -15.58
CA VAL A 447 -4.29 32.10 -16.38
C VAL A 447 -5.56 31.82 -15.56
N ASN A 448 -5.43 31.45 -14.29
CA ASN A 448 -6.58 31.24 -13.41
C ASN A 448 -7.41 32.53 -13.23
N ALA A 449 -6.75 33.68 -13.08
CA ALA A 449 -7.41 34.99 -13.02
C ALA A 449 -8.17 35.31 -14.32
N CYS A 450 -7.57 35.07 -15.49
CA CYS A 450 -8.22 35.26 -16.79
C CYS A 450 -9.47 34.36 -16.93
N ASP A 451 -9.34 33.08 -16.59
CA ASP A 451 -10.45 32.12 -16.65
C ASP A 451 -11.60 32.48 -15.69
N ALA A 452 -11.28 33.13 -14.55
CA ALA A 452 -12.27 33.59 -13.58
C ALA A 452 -13.05 34.84 -14.04
N MET A 453 -12.62 35.50 -15.13
CA MET A 453 -13.20 36.75 -15.66
C MET A 453 -13.75 36.60 -17.10
N PRO A 454 -14.70 35.69 -17.37
CA PRO A 454 -15.22 35.46 -18.72
C PRO A 454 -15.96 36.68 -19.30
N ASN A 455 -16.50 37.55 -18.45
CA ASN A 455 -17.20 38.78 -18.82
C ASN A 455 -16.32 40.04 -18.71
N GLY A 456 -15.01 39.87 -18.51
CA GLY A 456 -14.07 40.95 -18.22
C GLY A 456 -13.99 41.32 -16.75
N GLY A 457 -13.10 42.27 -16.46
CA GLY A 457 -12.74 42.63 -15.09
C GLY A 457 -11.37 43.27 -15.02
N LYS A 458 -10.77 43.25 -13.84
CA LYS A 458 -9.46 43.84 -13.58
C LYS A 458 -8.51 42.78 -13.04
N PHE A 459 -7.39 42.61 -13.73
CA PHE A 459 -6.24 41.83 -13.28
C PHE A 459 -5.20 42.77 -12.67
N SER A 460 -4.77 42.51 -11.45
CA SER A 460 -3.79 43.36 -10.75
C SER A 460 -2.62 42.53 -10.21
N ILE A 461 -1.40 42.95 -10.52
CA ILE A 461 -0.17 42.38 -9.97
C ILE A 461 0.50 43.45 -9.10
N SER A 462 0.86 43.11 -7.86
CA SER A 462 1.68 44.00 -7.03
C SER A 462 2.78 43.26 -6.28
N ALA A 463 3.86 43.97 -5.97
CA ALA A 463 4.96 43.41 -5.20
C ALA A 463 5.52 44.41 -4.19
N THR A 464 5.72 43.94 -2.96
CA THR A 464 6.20 44.75 -1.83
C THR A 464 7.17 43.94 -0.96
N LYS A 465 8.14 44.62 -0.34
CA LYS A 465 8.98 44.01 0.70
C LYS A 465 8.23 44.07 2.03
N VAL A 466 8.13 42.95 2.75
CA VAL A 466 7.46 42.84 4.05
C VAL A 466 8.39 42.15 5.02
N PHE A 467 8.47 42.62 6.26
CA PHE A 467 9.14 41.91 7.34
C PHE A 467 8.12 41.10 8.14
N ILE A 468 8.33 39.79 8.24
CA ILE A 468 7.49 38.90 9.04
C ILE A 468 8.13 38.75 10.41
N ASP A 469 7.38 39.16 11.45
CA ASP A 469 7.81 39.07 12.84
C ASP A 469 7.39 37.74 13.51
N GLU A 470 7.80 37.52 14.76
CA GLU A 470 7.47 36.30 15.50
C GLU A 470 5.97 36.09 15.72
N ASN A 471 5.19 37.17 15.82
CA ASN A 471 3.76 37.08 16.05
C ASN A 471 3.04 36.62 14.77
N TYR A 472 3.44 37.17 13.62
CA TYR A 472 2.90 36.80 12.32
C TYR A 472 3.31 35.37 11.93
N ALA A 473 4.56 34.97 12.22
CA ALA A 473 5.05 33.62 11.99
C ALA A 473 4.32 32.55 12.83
N ARG A 474 3.85 32.88 14.03
CA ARG A 474 3.04 31.96 14.86
C ARG A 474 1.63 31.74 14.33
N MET A 475 1.09 32.69 13.56
CA MET A 475 -0.28 32.61 13.02
C MET A 475 -0.34 31.91 11.66
N HIS A 476 0.78 31.74 10.95
CA HIS A 476 0.83 31.18 9.61
C HIS A 476 1.81 30.00 9.53
N ILE A 477 1.27 28.81 9.27
CA ILE A 477 2.05 27.57 9.16
C ILE A 477 2.99 27.70 7.95
N GLY A 478 4.31 27.62 8.18
CA GLY A 478 5.35 27.74 7.15
C GLY A 478 6.04 29.12 7.07
N ALA A 479 5.55 30.13 7.79
CA ALA A 479 6.21 31.43 7.88
C ALA A 479 7.39 31.40 8.87
N THR A 480 8.52 31.99 8.49
CA THR A 480 9.69 32.19 9.37
C THR A 480 9.95 33.67 9.61
N VAL A 481 10.64 34.02 10.69
CA VAL A 481 10.99 35.41 10.98
C VAL A 481 12.08 35.87 10.00
N ASN A 482 11.69 36.62 8.98
CA ASN A 482 12.62 37.13 7.96
C ASN A 482 12.00 38.28 7.14
N SER A 483 12.82 38.91 6.29
CA SER A 483 12.32 39.73 5.19
C SER A 483 11.81 38.85 4.05
N TYR A 484 10.61 39.15 3.55
CA TYR A 484 9.98 38.47 2.43
C TYR A 484 9.67 39.46 1.30
N VAL A 485 9.74 38.96 0.07
CA VAL A 485 9.10 39.59 -1.09
C VAL A 485 7.67 39.05 -1.16
N LYS A 486 6.69 39.93 -0.97
CA LYS A 486 5.27 39.61 -1.07
C LYS A 486 4.76 40.00 -2.45
N ILE A 487 4.42 39.00 -3.25
CA ILE A 487 3.80 39.16 -4.57
C ILE A 487 2.30 38.91 -4.42
N THR A 488 1.48 39.82 -4.92
CA THR A 488 0.02 39.72 -4.89
C THR A 488 -0.51 39.67 -6.31
N VAL A 489 -1.29 38.63 -6.62
CA VAL A 489 -2.04 38.50 -7.88
C VAL A 489 -3.52 38.52 -7.54
N ALA A 490 -4.25 39.49 -8.08
CA ALA A 490 -5.66 39.71 -7.79
C ALA A 490 -6.50 39.82 -9.07
N ASP A 491 -7.69 39.25 -9.04
CA ASP A 491 -8.72 39.38 -10.06
C ASP A 491 -10.04 39.87 -9.46
N THR A 492 -10.92 40.39 -10.31
CA THR A 492 -12.31 40.76 -9.95
C THR A 492 -13.32 39.78 -10.55
N GLY A 493 -12.92 38.52 -10.70
CA GLY A 493 -13.72 37.47 -11.32
C GLY A 493 -14.81 36.91 -10.42
N VAL A 494 -15.25 35.69 -10.74
CA VAL A 494 -16.34 35.00 -10.03
C VAL A 494 -16.05 34.69 -8.56
N GLY A 495 -14.78 34.68 -8.16
CA GLY A 495 -14.35 34.31 -6.81
C GLY A 495 -14.54 32.84 -6.47
N ILE A 496 -14.07 32.45 -5.28
CA ILE A 496 -14.06 31.08 -4.77
C ILE A 496 -14.95 31.03 -3.51
N ASN A 497 -15.75 29.97 -3.39
CA ASN A 497 -16.56 29.74 -2.18
C ASN A 497 -15.65 29.36 -1.00
N SER A 498 -15.87 29.95 0.18
CA SER A 498 -15.08 29.71 1.38
C SER A 498 -14.99 28.23 1.79
N GLU A 499 -16.02 27.43 1.49
CA GLU A 499 -16.05 26.01 1.80
C GLU A 499 -15.02 25.17 1.01
N ILE A 500 -14.54 25.68 -0.13
CA ILE A 500 -13.61 24.96 -0.99
C ILE A 500 -12.23 25.60 -1.07
N ILE A 501 -11.97 26.71 -0.35
CA ILE A 501 -10.68 27.42 -0.38
C ILE A 501 -9.54 26.49 0.06
N ASP A 502 -9.75 25.67 1.08
CA ASP A 502 -8.70 24.75 1.55
C ASP A 502 -8.47 23.60 0.56
N LEU A 503 -9.51 23.22 -0.21
CA LEU A 503 -9.47 22.14 -1.20
C LEU A 503 -8.83 22.57 -2.52
N ILE A 504 -8.69 23.87 -2.81
CA ILE A 504 -8.14 24.32 -4.12
C ILE A 504 -6.68 23.92 -4.35
N PHE A 505 -5.97 23.60 -3.26
CA PHE A 505 -4.59 23.15 -3.30
C PHE A 505 -4.46 21.62 -3.39
N ASP A 506 -5.56 20.88 -3.24
CA ASP A 506 -5.55 19.43 -3.35
C ASP A 506 -5.28 19.01 -4.81
N PRO A 507 -4.38 18.05 -5.04
CA PRO A 507 -4.15 17.52 -6.37
C PRO A 507 -5.46 17.03 -7.00
N PHE A 508 -5.70 17.44 -8.25
CA PHE A 508 -6.88 17.09 -9.07
C PHE A 508 -8.18 17.78 -8.66
N PHE A 509 -8.19 18.63 -7.64
CA PHE A 509 -9.37 19.43 -7.32
C PHE A 509 -9.62 20.48 -8.41
N THR A 510 -10.83 20.49 -8.98
CA THR A 510 -11.23 21.52 -9.93
C THR A 510 -12.74 21.75 -9.89
N THR A 511 -13.13 23.01 -10.02
CA THR A 511 -14.53 23.43 -10.19
C THR A 511 -14.95 23.56 -11.66
N LYS A 512 -14.04 23.25 -12.60
CA LYS A 512 -14.28 23.33 -14.05
C LYS A 512 -14.86 22.02 -14.59
N ASP A 513 -15.61 22.09 -15.69
CA ASP A 513 -16.17 20.92 -16.37
C ASP A 513 -15.08 19.87 -16.72
N VAL A 514 -15.49 18.60 -16.79
CA VAL A 514 -14.63 17.47 -17.16
C VAL A 514 -13.87 17.77 -18.46
N GLY A 515 -12.54 17.80 -18.38
CA GLY A 515 -11.64 18.07 -19.50
C GLY A 515 -11.21 19.54 -19.70
N LYS A 516 -11.79 20.50 -18.97
CA LYS A 516 -11.41 21.93 -19.05
C LYS A 516 -10.46 22.40 -17.94
N GLY A 517 -10.33 21.63 -16.87
CA GLY A 517 -9.44 21.91 -15.75
C GLY A 517 -8.60 20.68 -15.41
N THR A 518 -7.29 20.86 -15.27
CA THR A 518 -6.40 19.74 -14.88
C THR A 518 -6.35 19.51 -13.37
N GLY A 519 -6.85 20.46 -12.58
CA GLY A 519 -6.84 20.43 -11.10
C GLY A 519 -5.45 20.39 -10.47
N LEU A 520 -4.38 20.61 -11.24
CA LEU A 520 -3.01 20.49 -10.72
C LEU A 520 -2.28 21.82 -10.57
N GLY A 521 -2.73 22.89 -11.24
CA GLY A 521 -2.00 24.17 -11.29
C GLY A 521 -1.68 24.76 -9.90
N LEU A 522 -2.67 24.77 -9.00
CA LEU A 522 -2.50 25.30 -7.65
C LEU A 522 -1.73 24.34 -6.72
N SER A 523 -1.88 23.02 -6.89
CA SER A 523 -1.08 22.03 -6.14
C SER A 523 0.42 22.09 -6.49
N ILE A 524 0.74 22.27 -7.78
CA ILE A 524 2.12 22.43 -8.26
C ILE A 524 2.69 23.76 -7.76
N LEU A 525 1.89 24.83 -7.82
CA LEU A 525 2.26 26.14 -7.29
C LEU A 525 2.67 26.05 -5.81
N MET A 526 1.87 25.35 -4.99
CA MET A 526 2.18 25.18 -3.58
C MET A 526 3.49 24.38 -3.38
N GLY A 527 3.72 23.34 -4.18
CA GLY A 527 4.96 22.57 -4.18
C GLY A 527 6.20 23.43 -4.52
N ILE A 528 6.10 24.24 -5.58
CA ILE A 528 7.16 25.16 -6.00
C ILE A 528 7.45 26.18 -4.88
N ILE A 529 6.42 26.85 -4.35
CA ILE A 529 6.61 27.89 -3.34
C ILE A 529 7.21 27.30 -2.05
N ASN A 530 6.75 26.13 -1.61
CA ASN A 530 7.33 25.45 -0.46
C ASN A 530 8.79 25.06 -0.69
N SER A 531 9.16 24.59 -1.88
CA SER A 531 10.56 24.26 -2.22
C SER A 531 11.49 25.48 -2.22
N HIS A 532 10.92 26.67 -2.40
CA HIS A 532 11.60 27.96 -2.32
C HIS A 532 11.59 28.58 -0.90
N GLY A 533 11.11 27.83 0.11
CA GLY A 533 11.00 28.31 1.49
C GLY A 533 9.96 29.42 1.68
N GLY A 534 9.02 29.55 0.73
CA GLY A 534 7.92 30.49 0.77
C GLY A 534 6.62 29.87 1.25
N PHE A 535 5.56 30.69 1.27
CA PHE A 535 4.20 30.26 1.55
C PHE A 535 3.18 31.10 0.77
N VAL A 536 1.92 30.67 0.73
CA VAL A 536 0.84 31.31 -0.02
C VAL A 536 -0.37 31.55 0.88
N GLU A 537 -0.95 32.74 0.79
CA GLU A 537 -2.24 33.09 1.39
C GLU A 537 -3.27 33.36 0.29
N VAL A 538 -4.52 32.99 0.53
CA VAL A 538 -5.62 33.22 -0.42
C VAL A 538 -6.76 33.92 0.29
N ALA A 539 -7.25 35.00 -0.32
CA ALA A 539 -8.47 35.66 0.08
C ALA A 539 -9.42 35.70 -1.13
N SER A 540 -10.62 35.18 -0.99
CA SER A 540 -11.61 35.22 -2.07
C SER A 540 -13.02 35.34 -1.52
N GLN A 541 -13.88 36.02 -2.28
CA GLN A 541 -15.30 36.11 -2.01
C GLN A 541 -16.06 35.96 -3.32
N VAL A 542 -17.09 35.12 -3.31
CA VAL A 542 -17.95 34.90 -4.49
C VAL A 542 -18.51 36.23 -4.99
N GLY A 543 -18.31 36.49 -6.29
CA GLY A 543 -18.73 37.72 -6.97
C GLY A 543 -17.84 38.95 -6.76
N SER A 544 -16.78 38.85 -5.94
CA SER A 544 -15.82 39.95 -5.71
C SER A 544 -14.40 39.64 -6.21
N GLY A 545 -14.15 38.40 -6.63
CA GLY A 545 -12.87 37.94 -7.17
C GLY A 545 -11.98 37.20 -6.18
N THR A 546 -10.74 36.96 -6.59
CA THR A 546 -9.75 36.23 -5.81
C THR A 546 -8.44 37.00 -5.71
N LYS A 547 -7.76 36.86 -4.57
CA LYS A 547 -6.46 37.44 -4.29
C LYS A 547 -5.53 36.36 -3.75
N PHE A 548 -4.49 36.05 -4.49
CA PHE A 548 -3.38 35.19 -4.08
C PHE A 548 -2.20 36.05 -3.62
N GLN A 549 -1.64 35.74 -2.46
CA GLN A 549 -0.47 36.42 -1.90
C GLN A 549 0.64 35.39 -1.69
N VAL A 550 1.69 35.49 -2.49
CA VAL A 550 2.87 34.61 -2.46
C VAL A 550 3.98 35.32 -1.71
N TYR A 551 4.57 34.63 -0.73
CA TYR A 551 5.65 35.14 0.12
C TYR A 551 6.92 34.33 -0.16
N LEU A 552 7.98 34.99 -0.60
CA LEU A 552 9.29 34.37 -0.84
C LEU A 552 10.37 35.03 0.03
N PRO A 553 11.29 34.27 0.65
CA PRO A 553 12.38 34.83 1.44
C PRO A 553 13.24 35.79 0.60
N SER A 554 13.46 37.00 1.12
CA SER A 554 14.25 38.04 0.45
C SER A 554 15.73 37.90 0.81
N LYS A 555 16.60 38.05 -0.19
CA LYS A 555 18.04 38.28 0.02
C LYS A 555 18.43 39.70 -0.37
N GLU A 556 19.36 40.26 0.40
CA GLU A 556 20.04 41.50 0.04
C GLU A 556 21.14 41.20 -0.98
N GLY A 557 21.01 41.81 -2.16
CA GLY A 557 22.03 41.87 -3.19
C GLY A 557 21.93 43.24 -3.86
N SER A 558 23.08 43.82 -4.21
CA SER A 558 23.13 45.06 -4.98
C SER A 558 23.22 44.73 -6.47
N THR A 559 22.26 45.18 -7.27
CA THR A 559 22.45 45.29 -8.72
C THR A 559 23.01 46.67 -9.04
N SER A 560 24.30 46.73 -9.39
CA SER A 560 24.81 47.85 -10.17
C SER A 560 24.36 47.65 -11.61
N GLN A 561 23.46 48.50 -12.09
CA GLN A 561 23.36 48.79 -13.51
C GLN A 561 23.31 50.31 -13.72
N VAL A 562 24.48 50.84 -14.09
CA VAL A 562 24.59 52.06 -14.88
C VAL A 562 24.32 51.64 -16.32
N ILE A 563 23.32 52.23 -16.95
CA ILE A 563 23.12 52.14 -18.40
C ILE A 563 23.94 53.29 -19.00
N ASP A 564 25.14 52.99 -19.49
CA ASP A 564 25.83 53.85 -20.44
C ASP A 564 25.47 53.40 -21.86
N GLU A 565 25.28 54.36 -22.78
CA GLU A 565 25.20 54.08 -24.22
C GLU A 565 26.50 53.42 -24.70
N VAL A 566 26.47 52.10 -24.87
CA VAL A 566 27.61 51.32 -25.34
C VAL A 566 27.77 51.55 -26.84
N LYS A 567 28.86 52.22 -27.24
CA LYS A 567 29.32 52.21 -28.64
C LYS A 567 29.64 50.77 -29.05
N LEU A 568 29.03 50.32 -30.14
CA LEU A 568 29.25 48.96 -30.65
C LEU A 568 30.72 48.75 -31.03
N PRO A 569 31.31 47.62 -30.63
CA PRO A 569 32.72 47.40 -30.84
C PRO A 569 33.05 47.07 -32.30
N ILE A 570 34.12 47.69 -32.79
CA ILE A 570 34.63 47.54 -34.17
C ILE A 570 35.88 46.66 -34.13
N GLY A 571 35.98 45.70 -35.05
CA GLY A 571 37.13 44.82 -35.22
C GLY A 571 38.36 45.52 -35.82
N GLN A 572 39.53 44.92 -35.64
CA GLN A 572 40.81 45.36 -36.20
C GLN A 572 41.20 44.55 -37.45
N GLY A 573 40.27 43.84 -38.07
CA GLY A 573 40.49 43.00 -39.25
C GLY A 573 40.85 41.54 -38.94
N GLU A 574 40.52 41.07 -37.74
CA GLU A 574 40.68 39.68 -37.31
C GLU A 574 39.83 38.74 -38.18
N LEU A 575 40.37 37.56 -38.49
CA LEU A 575 39.67 36.56 -39.29
C LEU A 575 38.87 35.61 -38.40
N ILE A 576 37.56 35.55 -38.61
CA ILE A 576 36.62 34.69 -37.89
C ILE A 576 36.10 33.62 -38.85
N LEU A 577 36.08 32.36 -38.42
CA LEU A 577 35.42 31.28 -39.14
C LEU A 577 34.02 31.09 -38.57
N VAL A 578 32.99 31.26 -39.39
CA VAL A 578 31.59 31.03 -39.03
C VAL A 578 31.12 29.73 -39.67
N VAL A 579 30.59 28.82 -38.87
CA VAL A 579 30.16 27.49 -39.31
C VAL A 579 28.70 27.29 -38.95
N ASP A 580 27.85 27.17 -39.96
CA ASP A 580 26.40 27.06 -39.82
C ASP A 580 25.85 26.40 -41.10
N ASP A 581 25.03 25.36 -40.97
CA ASP A 581 24.44 24.67 -42.13
C ASP A 581 23.33 25.50 -42.78
N GLU A 582 22.74 26.43 -42.03
CA GLU A 582 21.83 27.41 -42.57
C GLU A 582 22.59 28.57 -43.24
N VAL A 583 22.65 28.49 -44.57
CA VAL A 583 23.28 29.51 -45.43
C VAL A 583 22.83 30.93 -45.09
N ALA A 584 21.56 31.12 -44.73
CA ALA A 584 21.02 32.43 -44.36
C ALA A 584 21.65 32.97 -43.06
N ILE A 585 21.77 32.14 -42.01
CA ILE A 585 22.38 32.52 -40.74
C ILE A 585 23.89 32.76 -40.91
N ALA A 586 24.58 31.87 -41.63
CA ALA A 586 26.00 32.04 -41.96
C ALA A 586 26.25 33.37 -42.69
N GLN A 587 25.42 33.68 -43.70
CA GLN A 587 25.57 34.87 -44.51
C GLN A 587 25.29 36.15 -43.74
N ILE A 588 24.27 36.15 -42.86
CA ILE A 588 23.94 37.32 -42.03
C ILE A 588 25.02 37.57 -40.99
N THR A 589 25.47 36.52 -40.30
CA THR A 589 26.58 36.62 -39.34
C THR A 589 27.84 37.17 -40.01
N LYS A 590 28.14 36.68 -41.22
CA LYS A 590 29.22 37.22 -42.06
C LYS A 590 29.04 38.70 -42.36
N VAL A 591 27.89 39.11 -42.90
CA VAL A 591 27.64 40.51 -43.26
C VAL A 591 27.70 41.42 -42.04
N THR A 592 27.15 40.99 -40.89
CA THR A 592 27.25 41.74 -39.63
C THR A 592 28.70 41.94 -39.21
N LEU A 593 29.50 40.88 -39.14
CA LEU A 593 30.92 40.98 -38.75
C LEU A 593 31.75 41.81 -39.75
N GLU A 594 31.53 41.65 -41.06
CA GLU A 594 32.23 42.43 -42.10
C GLU A 594 31.86 43.93 -42.04
N THR A 595 30.60 44.25 -41.72
CA THR A 595 30.14 45.65 -41.53
C THR A 595 30.90 46.35 -40.39
N TYR A 596 31.30 45.58 -39.37
CA TYR A 596 32.07 46.07 -38.22
C TYR A 596 33.57 45.73 -38.32
N ASN A 597 34.11 45.63 -39.55
CA ASN A 597 35.54 45.55 -39.87
C ASN A 597 36.26 44.26 -39.42
N TYR A 598 35.53 43.16 -39.25
CA TYR A 598 36.11 41.81 -39.16
C TYR A 598 36.23 41.18 -40.55
N LYS A 599 37.12 40.19 -40.71
CA LYS A 599 37.16 39.33 -41.90
C LYS A 599 36.48 38.00 -41.59
N VAL A 600 35.70 37.46 -42.51
CA VAL A 600 34.93 36.24 -42.24
C VAL A 600 35.10 35.18 -43.32
N LEU A 601 35.34 33.94 -42.89
CA LEU A 601 35.18 32.73 -43.69
C LEU A 601 33.92 32.00 -43.22
N THR A 602 33.18 31.39 -44.15
CA THR A 602 31.96 30.63 -43.85
C THR A 602 32.11 29.18 -44.26
N ALA A 603 31.60 28.26 -43.45
CA ALA A 603 31.48 26.83 -43.76
C ALA A 603 30.06 26.34 -43.43
N GLN A 604 29.59 25.32 -44.15
CA GLN A 604 28.23 24.77 -44.00
C GLN A 604 28.17 23.50 -43.14
N ASN A 605 29.30 22.94 -42.74
CA ASN A 605 29.37 21.75 -41.89
C ASN A 605 30.77 21.62 -41.26
N GLY A 606 30.90 20.70 -40.31
CA GLY A 606 32.17 20.46 -39.61
C GLY A 606 33.33 20.03 -40.51
N ILE A 607 33.06 19.34 -41.63
CA ILE A 607 34.11 18.87 -42.56
C ILE A 607 34.70 20.05 -43.32
N GLU A 608 33.85 20.91 -43.89
CA GLU A 608 34.27 22.13 -44.58
C GLU A 608 34.99 23.09 -43.62
N ALA A 609 34.49 23.22 -42.39
CA ALA A 609 35.12 24.01 -41.35
C ALA A 609 36.55 23.54 -41.06
N LEU A 610 36.77 22.23 -40.92
CA LEU A 610 38.10 21.66 -40.72
C LEU A 610 39.04 21.88 -41.91
N ALA A 611 38.52 21.78 -43.14
CA ALA A 611 39.30 22.03 -44.35
C ALA A 611 39.76 23.49 -44.42
N LEU A 612 38.85 24.44 -44.22
CA LEU A 612 39.14 25.88 -44.18
C LEU A 612 40.07 26.24 -43.02
N TYR A 613 39.86 25.64 -41.84
CA TYR A 613 40.71 25.86 -40.69
C TYR A 613 42.14 25.39 -40.94
N THR A 614 42.31 24.23 -41.56
CA THR A 614 43.65 23.69 -41.89
C THR A 614 44.38 24.56 -42.91
N GLN A 615 43.67 25.14 -43.90
CA GLN A 615 44.25 26.05 -44.89
C GLN A 615 44.63 27.44 -44.31
N HIS A 616 43.93 27.88 -43.27
CA HIS A 616 44.08 29.23 -42.69
C HIS A 616 44.44 29.24 -41.20
N LYS A 617 45.07 28.16 -40.73
CA LYS A 617 45.32 27.87 -39.30
C LYS A 617 45.92 29.04 -38.53
N ASP A 618 46.91 29.73 -39.11
CA ASP A 618 47.63 30.84 -38.44
C ASP A 618 46.90 32.19 -38.53
N LYS A 619 45.83 32.27 -39.33
CA LYS A 619 45.08 33.51 -39.58
C LYS A 619 43.77 33.57 -38.81
N ILE A 620 43.08 32.43 -38.64
CA ILE A 620 41.78 32.37 -37.94
C ILE A 620 42.00 32.60 -36.45
N ARG A 621 41.35 33.64 -35.91
CA ARG A 621 41.45 34.06 -34.51
C ARG A 621 40.29 33.58 -33.64
N LEU A 622 39.14 33.25 -34.24
CA LEU A 622 37.94 32.77 -33.56
C LEU A 622 37.14 31.86 -34.49
N VAL A 623 36.55 30.80 -33.92
CA VAL A 623 35.58 29.95 -34.61
C VAL A 623 34.22 30.12 -33.94
N LEU A 624 33.21 30.55 -34.68
CA LEU A 624 31.80 30.50 -34.30
C LEU A 624 31.20 29.27 -34.96
N ILE A 625 30.65 28.32 -34.20
CA ILE A 625 30.20 27.04 -34.74
C ILE A 625 28.84 26.62 -34.21
N ASP A 626 27.92 26.25 -35.10
CA ASP A 626 26.65 25.63 -34.71
C ASP A 626 26.88 24.21 -34.14
N MET A 627 26.16 23.90 -33.08
CA MET A 627 26.17 22.58 -32.44
C MET A 627 25.42 21.53 -33.26
N MET A 628 24.34 21.90 -33.96
CA MET A 628 23.44 20.98 -34.64
C MET A 628 23.55 21.13 -36.15
N MET A 629 24.46 20.37 -36.78
CA MET A 629 24.68 20.41 -38.24
C MET A 629 24.80 19.00 -38.84
N PRO A 630 24.37 18.79 -40.11
CA PRO A 630 24.52 17.53 -40.84
C PRO A 630 25.98 17.18 -41.16
N LEU A 631 26.21 15.91 -41.53
CA LEU A 631 27.51 15.28 -41.86
C LEU A 631 28.49 15.17 -40.69
N MET A 632 28.85 16.30 -40.08
CA MET A 632 29.70 16.39 -38.91
C MET A 632 29.16 17.49 -38.00
N GLY A 633 28.48 17.07 -36.93
CA GLY A 633 27.91 17.97 -35.92
C GLY A 633 28.98 18.76 -35.17
N GLY A 634 28.57 19.88 -34.57
CA GLY A 634 29.47 20.84 -33.92
C GLY A 634 30.35 20.21 -32.84
N GLN A 635 29.81 19.30 -32.03
CA GLN A 635 30.57 18.64 -30.96
C GLN A 635 31.80 17.88 -31.49
N THR A 636 31.64 17.10 -32.56
CA THR A 636 32.73 16.35 -33.19
C THR A 636 33.72 17.29 -33.88
N ALA A 637 33.22 18.35 -34.53
CA ALA A 637 34.05 19.36 -35.19
C ALA A 637 34.92 20.13 -34.18
N ILE A 638 34.35 20.56 -33.06
CA ILE A 638 35.04 21.24 -31.95
C ILE A 638 36.14 20.35 -31.40
N SER A 639 35.82 19.09 -31.09
CA SER A 639 36.80 18.12 -30.56
C SER A 639 37.97 17.94 -31.52
N THR A 640 37.70 17.89 -32.82
CA THR A 640 38.73 17.76 -33.86
C THR A 640 39.56 19.02 -34.02
N LEU A 641 38.94 20.21 -33.97
CA LEU A 641 39.63 21.50 -34.01
C LEU A 641 40.57 21.68 -32.80
N GLN A 642 40.15 21.24 -31.62
CA GLN A 642 40.98 21.29 -30.41
C GLN A 642 42.18 20.34 -30.48
N ILE A 643 42.05 19.18 -31.13
CA ILE A 643 43.19 18.30 -31.41
C ILE A 643 44.19 19.00 -32.36
N ILE A 644 43.70 19.74 -33.35
CA ILE A 644 44.53 20.45 -34.34
C ILE A 644 45.21 21.68 -33.71
N ASN A 645 44.48 22.45 -32.90
CA ASN A 645 44.96 23.63 -32.20
C ASN A 645 44.24 23.76 -30.83
N PRO A 646 44.88 23.33 -29.73
CA PRO A 646 44.29 23.41 -28.39
C PRO A 646 44.02 24.83 -27.90
N GLN A 647 44.63 25.85 -28.52
CA GLN A 647 44.55 27.26 -28.11
C GLN A 647 43.57 28.08 -28.95
N VAL A 648 42.89 27.48 -29.93
CA VAL A 648 41.93 28.23 -30.76
C VAL A 648 40.70 28.61 -29.94
N PRO A 649 40.30 29.89 -29.94
CA PRO A 649 39.02 30.30 -29.37
C PRO A 649 37.85 29.77 -30.19
N ILE A 650 36.93 29.07 -29.55
CA ILE A 650 35.72 28.48 -30.11
C ILE A 650 34.52 28.95 -29.30
N VAL A 651 33.51 29.45 -30.00
CA VAL A 651 32.20 29.80 -29.44
C VAL A 651 31.14 28.95 -30.10
N ALA A 652 30.37 28.23 -29.28
CA ALA A 652 29.27 27.41 -29.74
C ALA A 652 28.02 28.28 -29.94
N MET A 653 27.30 28.03 -31.03
CA MET A 653 26.01 28.66 -31.35
C MET A 653 24.92 27.58 -31.29
N SER A 654 23.76 27.89 -30.70
CA SER A 654 22.61 26.98 -30.71
C SER A 654 21.32 27.71 -30.35
N GLY A 655 20.20 27.25 -30.89
CA GLY A 655 18.85 27.75 -30.55
C GLY A 655 18.28 27.21 -29.23
N LEU A 656 19.03 26.38 -28.49
CA LEU A 656 18.61 25.72 -27.26
C LEU A 656 19.56 26.05 -26.11
N ALA A 657 19.03 26.57 -25.00
CA ALA A 657 19.78 26.83 -23.77
C ALA A 657 20.46 25.56 -23.20
N THR A 658 19.90 24.38 -23.45
CA THR A 658 20.48 23.09 -23.01
C THR A 658 21.78 22.72 -23.72
N ALA A 659 22.10 23.32 -24.87
CA ALA A 659 23.41 23.12 -25.49
C ALA A 659 24.54 23.70 -24.62
N GLU A 660 24.26 24.74 -23.82
CA GLU A 660 25.21 25.29 -22.85
C GLU A 660 25.55 24.27 -21.75
N ALA A 661 24.53 23.62 -21.17
CA ALA A 661 24.71 22.57 -20.16
C ALA A 661 25.38 21.30 -20.71
N LEU A 662 25.04 20.90 -21.94
CA LEU A 662 25.70 19.79 -22.64
C LEU A 662 27.18 20.07 -22.91
N VAL A 663 27.54 21.32 -23.18
CA VAL A 663 28.94 21.69 -23.42
C VAL A 663 29.72 21.88 -22.12
N GLN A 664 29.10 22.41 -21.05
CA GLN A 664 29.73 22.50 -19.73
C GLN A 664 29.97 21.12 -19.08
N SER A 665 29.08 20.15 -19.28
CA SER A 665 29.20 18.79 -18.74
C SER A 665 30.20 17.90 -19.50
N THR A 666 30.55 18.24 -20.75
CA THR A 666 31.40 17.40 -21.61
C THR A 666 32.89 17.73 -21.54
N GLY A 667 33.30 18.75 -20.76
CA GLY A 667 34.72 19.11 -20.59
C GLY A 667 35.40 19.63 -21.86
N ILE A 668 34.62 20.05 -22.86
CA ILE A 668 35.10 20.56 -24.14
C ILE A 668 35.55 22.01 -23.96
N GLY A 669 36.78 22.34 -24.38
CA GLY A 669 37.41 23.66 -24.22
C GLY A 669 36.84 24.78 -25.11
N ILE A 670 35.55 25.12 -24.96
CA ILE A 670 34.96 26.32 -25.56
C ILE A 670 35.14 27.54 -24.65
N GLN A 671 35.19 28.72 -25.24
CA GLN A 671 35.34 29.99 -24.52
C GLN A 671 34.00 30.68 -24.27
N GLY A 672 32.91 30.22 -24.90
CA GLY A 672 31.59 30.75 -24.65
C GLY A 672 30.48 30.15 -25.53
N PHE A 673 29.25 30.54 -25.20
CA PHE A 673 28.03 30.11 -25.87
C PHE A 673 27.21 31.32 -26.33
N LEU A 674 26.67 31.27 -27.56
CA LEU A 674 25.81 32.30 -28.13
C LEU A 674 24.46 31.69 -28.52
N ALA A 675 23.39 32.10 -27.82
CA ALA A 675 22.04 31.60 -28.06
C ALA A 675 21.41 32.22 -29.32
N LYS A 676 20.84 31.40 -30.20
CA LYS A 676 20.01 31.83 -31.34
C LYS A 676 18.54 31.97 -30.91
N PRO A 677 17.78 32.97 -31.38
CA PRO A 677 18.23 34.09 -32.22
C PRO A 677 19.05 35.11 -31.42
N PHE A 678 20.14 35.61 -32.01
CA PHE A 678 20.98 36.67 -31.42
C PHE A 678 20.87 37.97 -32.23
N THR A 679 21.02 39.12 -31.55
CA THR A 679 21.13 40.42 -32.21
C THR A 679 22.57 40.70 -32.67
N SER A 680 22.73 41.66 -33.58
CA SER A 680 24.04 42.16 -34.01
C SER A 680 24.87 42.66 -32.81
N ASP A 681 24.23 43.34 -31.86
CA ASP A 681 24.87 43.86 -30.64
C ASP A 681 25.38 42.74 -29.74
N GLN A 682 24.59 41.69 -29.56
CA GLN A 682 24.97 40.52 -28.76
C GLN A 682 26.17 39.81 -29.39
N LEU A 683 26.14 39.58 -30.70
CA LEU A 683 27.25 38.95 -31.43
C LEU A 683 28.55 39.77 -31.29
N LEU A 684 28.51 41.08 -31.54
CA LEU A 684 29.69 41.93 -31.55
C LEU A 684 30.32 42.08 -30.17
N ASN A 685 29.48 42.29 -29.13
CA ASN A 685 29.97 42.38 -27.76
C ASN A 685 30.58 41.05 -27.30
N PHE A 686 30.01 39.92 -27.71
CA PHE A 686 30.53 38.60 -27.37
C PHE A 686 31.89 38.34 -28.03
N VAL A 687 32.00 38.59 -29.33
CA VAL A 687 33.25 38.45 -30.09
C VAL A 687 34.35 39.34 -29.48
N GLN A 688 34.04 40.60 -29.14
CA GLN A 688 35.04 41.47 -28.53
C GLN A 688 35.48 40.99 -27.14
N LYS A 689 34.56 40.42 -26.35
CA LYS A 689 34.89 39.84 -25.03
C LYS A 689 35.87 38.67 -25.14
N ILE A 690 35.81 37.88 -26.22
CA ILE A 690 36.73 36.76 -26.47
C ILE A 690 38.13 37.25 -26.90
N PHE A 691 38.21 38.37 -27.63
CA PHE A 691 39.49 38.92 -28.09
C PHE A 691 40.23 39.79 -27.07
N ARG A 692 39.59 40.16 -25.95
CA ARG A 692 40.21 40.82 -24.80
C ARG A 692 40.74 39.80 -23.81
#